data_AF-A0A1Q2HSC7-F1
#
_entry.id   AF-A0A1Q2HSC7-F1
#
_cell.length_a   1.000
_cell.length_b   1.000
_cell.length_c   1.000
_cell.angle_alpha   90.00
_cell.angle_beta   90.00
_cell.angle_gamma   90.00
#
_symmetry.space_group_name_H-M   'P 1'
#
loop_
_entity.id
_entity.type
_entity.pdbx_description
1 polymer ?
#
loop_
_entity_poly.entity_id
_entity_poly.type
_entity_poly.pdbx_seq_one_letter_code
_entity_poly.pdbx_strand_id
1 'polypeptide(L)'
;MLRHIIILITLSGLVMGYSGGDGSAGDPYQLSSSADILQLSSSSSDWFSNFVLTSDIELTGEDFTPIGTASQPFYGNFNGSGYSVSGLSINRSDLSVLGLFGMIGDDAIVENLTLTGTVVCSDGGWVYGGLLAGANRGFILNCTTNGTVSIDSSTAYSGGIAGSNENLGVISESSFSGTVFSNSTSGGISGISEGLIDECTVSATVIARDNPAGFVYAGGIAGINGIDGAIKLCSSTGVVDASVNLDSKNTTSCAGGFAGYCDQYSSIRKSGTDCEVNSFSSGLTASAFAGGGVGQSNTETAAEKSFASYTASADAQGQSAYSYSGGFFGQSGSNVSSCFALGSAESLASGSPDIALSGGFIGNCTGGEISNCYSAGSASGKTDSSAGFIGKTSDGQGTACFWDTEASGLDNAIARNSGLSFDITGLTTAQMQSSSSFIDAGWDFASVWQMPADGGYPELQEAAAPQNELAELSITSPGSLPENISSGQIITLDVSILNSGAASTNGSFRMRIYYAGQEPVNCETASSAGFQQIGELEAGESRVEQVSFEVPELSGDIYFVLMIDSGRSVEESDETNNCSDVLSSQIYAFSGGSGTPEDPFWISDKSELIYLGENPSLYNKSYILTDDIDMGGEFFDNSVISPNDPMQSSFTGAKFTGTFDGAGRVLRNFTINAPYTNYAGLFGAVAEGGEIKNLHISEAEVRISRANYAGGFAGLLEGKITGCSIKNSTVDAEYISKYAGGIAGSADGSSAEISDCSSFAMETIIASLYAGGIAGEVSSGADLTLCFSATDGLEASYYAGPLAGAVRNAQISSSYWDSSIMAPGSAEEPSAGLAENAGITAYPRTTEQMKTRSNYADWPWRTLWHLSPGRYPVQISRVDINLDNYVDGDDLIHIAYNWLSQTPAEADFNRDGTVDITDFSIGANWWLSEY
;
A
#
# COMPACT_ATOMS: atom_id res chain seq x y z
N MET A 1 7.93 36.48 -55.90
CA MET A 1 6.68 35.83 -55.44
C MET A 1 7.05 34.53 -54.74
N LEU A 2 7.29 34.63 -53.42
CA LEU A 2 7.39 33.49 -52.52
C LEU A 2 6.04 32.76 -52.50
N ARG A 3 6.03 31.44 -52.69
CA ARG A 3 4.93 30.59 -52.23
C ARG A 3 5.44 29.75 -51.08
N HIS A 4 4.83 30.03 -49.92
CA HIS A 4 5.00 29.35 -48.65
C HIS A 4 4.44 27.93 -48.77
N ILE A 5 5.27 26.94 -48.45
CA ILE A 5 4.81 25.65 -47.94
C ILE A 5 5.37 25.59 -46.52
N ILE A 6 4.51 25.93 -45.56
CA ILE A 6 4.73 25.67 -44.14
C ILE A 6 4.38 24.19 -43.97
N ILE A 7 5.39 23.34 -43.78
CA ILE A 7 5.19 22.00 -43.22
C ILE A 7 5.10 22.21 -41.71
N LEU A 8 3.88 22.17 -41.17
CA LEU A 8 3.66 21.97 -39.75
C LEU A 8 4.15 20.55 -39.43
N ILE A 9 5.33 20.43 -38.84
CA ILE A 9 5.70 19.26 -38.05
C ILE A 9 4.99 19.49 -36.71
N THR A 10 3.88 18.80 -36.48
CA THR A 10 3.37 18.60 -35.13
C THR A 10 4.38 17.69 -34.43
N LEU A 11 5.29 18.29 -33.65
CA LEU A 11 5.96 17.59 -32.56
C LEU A 11 4.85 17.16 -31.59
N SER A 12 4.33 15.94 -31.73
CA SER A 12 3.75 15.25 -30.59
C SER A 12 4.90 15.05 -29.60
N GLY A 13 4.82 15.68 -28.45
CA GLY A 13 5.90 15.82 -27.48
C GLY A 13 6.61 14.50 -27.20
N LEU A 14 7.94 14.55 -27.15
CA LEU A 14 8.67 13.63 -26.28
C LEU A 14 8.08 13.79 -24.88
N VAL A 15 7.62 12.71 -24.27
CA VAL A 15 7.41 12.67 -22.82
C VAL A 15 8.79 12.86 -22.23
N MET A 16 9.11 14.06 -21.75
CA MET A 16 10.23 14.22 -20.84
C MET A 16 9.84 13.46 -19.58
N GLY A 17 10.65 12.52 -19.14
CA GLY A 17 10.50 11.95 -17.80
C GLY A 17 10.75 13.03 -16.75
N TYR A 18 10.59 12.66 -15.48
CA TYR A 18 10.99 13.51 -14.36
C TYR A 18 12.45 13.94 -14.48
N SER A 19 12.83 14.99 -13.77
CA SER A 19 14.19 15.57 -13.82
C SER A 19 15.33 14.60 -13.43
N GLY A 20 15.01 13.44 -12.84
CA GLY A 20 15.93 12.34 -12.53
C GLY A 20 15.23 11.23 -11.75
N GLY A 21 15.98 10.20 -11.38
CA GLY A 21 15.49 9.05 -10.59
C GLY A 21 14.69 8.02 -11.39
N ASP A 22 14.49 6.85 -10.79
CA ASP A 22 13.67 5.76 -11.32
C ASP A 22 12.40 5.47 -10.48
N GLY A 23 12.20 6.23 -9.39
CA GLY A 23 11.02 6.12 -8.52
C GLY A 23 11.14 5.06 -7.43
N SER A 24 12.21 4.26 -7.44
CA SER A 24 12.53 3.33 -6.35
C SER A 24 12.91 4.09 -5.07
N ALA A 25 12.90 3.40 -3.93
CA ALA A 25 13.34 4.00 -2.67
C ALA A 25 14.84 4.39 -2.69
N GLY A 26 15.66 3.69 -3.49
CA GLY A 26 17.09 3.95 -3.63
C GLY A 26 17.43 5.08 -4.61
N ASP A 27 16.54 5.38 -5.56
CA ASP A 27 16.68 6.48 -6.53
C ASP A 27 15.32 7.15 -6.82
N PRO A 28 14.76 7.92 -5.86
CA PRO A 28 13.46 8.56 -6.00
C PRO A 28 13.40 9.50 -7.21
N TYR A 29 12.21 9.62 -7.83
CA TYR A 29 11.98 10.59 -8.89
C TYR A 29 12.27 12.01 -8.41
N GLN A 30 13.15 12.70 -9.13
CA GLN A 30 13.57 14.05 -8.80
C GLN A 30 12.66 15.07 -9.47
N LEU A 31 12.09 15.97 -8.68
CA LEU A 31 11.24 17.05 -9.15
C LEU A 31 12.02 18.36 -9.04
N SER A 32 12.26 19.04 -10.16
CA SER A 32 13.03 20.30 -10.21
C SER A 32 12.29 21.44 -10.93
N SER A 33 11.09 21.19 -11.43
CA SER A 33 10.34 22.13 -12.24
C SER A 33 8.82 21.95 -12.11
N SER A 34 8.06 22.96 -12.52
CA SER A 34 6.59 22.87 -12.59
C SER A 34 6.13 21.73 -13.50
N ALA A 35 6.88 21.46 -14.58
CA ALA A 35 6.58 20.38 -15.50
C ALA A 35 6.65 19.00 -14.82
N ASP A 36 7.56 18.78 -13.88
CA ASP A 36 7.67 17.51 -13.15
C ASP A 36 6.45 17.29 -12.23
N ILE A 37 6.03 18.34 -11.50
CA ILE A 37 4.83 18.27 -10.64
C ILE A 37 3.57 18.07 -11.48
N LEU A 38 3.46 18.74 -12.63
CA LEU A 38 2.33 18.54 -13.55
C LEU A 38 2.33 17.13 -14.14
N GLN A 39 3.49 16.57 -14.48
CA GLN A 39 3.61 15.18 -14.88
C GLN A 39 3.11 14.24 -13.78
N LEU A 40 3.60 14.38 -12.55
CA LEU A 40 3.17 13.60 -11.39
C LEU A 40 1.65 13.67 -11.18
N SER A 41 1.06 14.86 -11.35
CA SER A 41 -0.39 15.03 -11.23
C SER A 41 -1.20 14.25 -12.28
N SER A 42 -0.59 13.95 -13.43
CA SER A 42 -1.23 13.27 -14.56
C SER A 42 -0.88 11.78 -14.71
N SER A 43 0.13 11.30 -13.99
CA SER A 43 0.66 9.93 -14.10
C SER A 43 0.25 9.07 -12.90
N SER A 44 -0.99 8.57 -12.90
CA SER A 44 -1.49 7.80 -11.76
C SER A 44 -0.78 6.45 -11.53
N SER A 45 -0.04 5.94 -12.53
CA SER A 45 0.87 4.80 -12.37
C SER A 45 2.00 5.08 -11.39
N ASP A 46 2.40 6.34 -11.25
CA ASP A 46 3.58 6.73 -10.49
C ASP A 46 3.22 7.05 -9.03
N TRP A 47 1.94 7.05 -8.67
CA TRP A 47 1.45 7.37 -7.32
C TRP A 47 1.82 6.34 -6.25
N PHE A 48 2.53 5.27 -6.60
CA PHE A 48 3.15 4.30 -5.69
C PHE A 48 4.67 4.48 -5.56
N SER A 49 5.25 5.44 -6.28
CA SER A 49 6.69 5.68 -6.35
C SER A 49 7.18 6.69 -5.30
N ASN A 50 8.50 6.83 -5.19
CA ASN A 50 9.16 7.78 -4.31
C ASN A 50 9.54 9.04 -5.08
N PHE A 51 9.35 10.22 -4.47
CA PHE A 51 9.60 11.53 -5.05
C PHE A 51 10.41 12.40 -4.10
N VAL A 52 11.32 13.18 -4.66
CA VAL A 52 12.13 14.15 -3.91
C VAL A 52 12.22 15.48 -4.66
N LEU A 53 11.99 16.59 -3.95
CA LEU A 53 12.26 17.91 -4.51
C LEU A 53 13.76 18.18 -4.53
N THR A 54 14.25 18.73 -5.64
CA THR A 54 15.66 19.14 -5.80
C THR A 54 15.83 20.64 -6.00
N SER A 55 14.73 21.38 -6.05
CA SER A 55 14.68 22.84 -6.09
C SER A 55 13.30 23.35 -5.66
N ASP A 56 13.21 24.65 -5.35
CA ASP A 56 11.91 25.33 -5.21
C ASP A 56 11.15 25.30 -6.54
N ILE A 57 9.83 25.06 -6.49
CA ILE A 57 8.97 24.93 -7.67
C ILE A 57 7.84 25.96 -7.60
N GLU A 58 7.65 26.69 -8.69
CA GLU A 58 6.61 27.71 -8.84
C GLU A 58 5.51 27.23 -9.79
N LEU A 59 4.26 27.20 -9.31
CA LEU A 59 3.07 26.74 -10.04
C LEU A 59 2.15 27.89 -10.49
N THR A 60 2.54 29.16 -10.28
CA THR A 60 1.70 30.30 -10.68
C THR A 60 1.30 30.23 -12.15
N GLY A 61 -0.02 30.17 -12.38
CA GLY A 61 -0.61 30.18 -13.73
C GLY A 61 -0.69 28.80 -14.39
N GLU A 62 -0.25 27.74 -13.72
CA GLU A 62 -0.41 26.37 -14.19
C GLU A 62 -1.84 25.85 -13.90
N ASP A 63 -2.36 25.02 -14.80
CA ASP A 63 -3.64 24.32 -14.59
C ASP A 63 -3.37 22.99 -13.86
N PHE A 64 -3.54 23.01 -12.53
CA PHE A 64 -3.16 21.90 -11.67
C PHE A 64 -4.35 20.98 -11.36
N THR A 65 -4.15 19.68 -11.54
CA THR A 65 -5.07 18.64 -11.05
C THR A 65 -4.46 18.01 -9.79
N PRO A 66 -5.24 17.76 -8.72
CA PRO A 66 -4.70 17.14 -7.51
C PRO A 66 -4.01 15.79 -7.75
N ILE A 67 -2.90 15.53 -7.04
CA ILE A 67 -2.19 14.25 -7.04
C ILE A 67 -2.96 13.26 -6.16
N GLY A 68 -3.34 12.10 -6.68
CA GLY A 68 -4.22 11.18 -5.96
C GLY A 68 -5.69 11.62 -6.02
N THR A 69 -6.58 10.64 -6.08
CA THR A 69 -8.03 10.80 -6.14
C THR A 69 -8.70 9.94 -5.08
N ALA A 70 -9.99 10.19 -4.80
CA ALA A 70 -10.76 9.35 -3.88
C ALA A 70 -10.83 7.87 -4.32
N SER A 71 -10.72 7.57 -5.62
CA SER A 71 -10.72 6.19 -6.15
C SER A 71 -9.33 5.59 -6.30
N GLN A 72 -8.29 6.43 -6.32
CA GLN A 72 -6.90 6.01 -6.46
C GLN A 72 -6.04 7.03 -5.69
N PRO A 73 -5.88 6.87 -4.37
CA PRO A 73 -5.06 7.74 -3.55
C PRO A 73 -3.58 7.73 -3.97
N PHE A 74 -2.82 8.70 -3.48
CA PHE A 74 -1.37 8.67 -3.52
C PHE A 74 -0.84 7.75 -2.42
N TYR A 75 -0.11 6.70 -2.79
CA TYR A 75 0.48 5.69 -1.88
C TYR A 75 2.01 5.80 -1.75
N GLY A 76 2.62 6.71 -2.51
CA GLY A 76 4.06 6.89 -2.56
C GLY A 76 4.62 7.76 -1.42
N ASN A 77 5.91 8.08 -1.55
CA ASN A 77 6.60 9.00 -0.66
C ASN A 77 6.92 10.30 -1.39
N PHE A 78 6.60 11.44 -0.79
CA PHE A 78 6.91 12.76 -1.32
C PHE A 78 7.73 13.54 -0.29
N ASN A 79 9.03 13.66 -0.53
CA ASN A 79 9.94 14.38 0.34
C ASN A 79 10.28 15.75 -0.26
N GLY A 80 9.83 16.81 0.40
CA GLY A 80 10.12 18.19 0.03
C GLY A 80 11.59 18.59 0.22
N SER A 81 12.36 17.86 1.01
CA SER A 81 13.79 18.08 1.29
C SER A 81 14.14 19.51 1.68
N GLY A 82 13.18 20.21 2.31
CA GLY A 82 13.30 21.61 2.71
C GLY A 82 13.05 22.64 1.59
N TYR A 83 12.71 22.19 0.38
CA TYR A 83 12.29 23.04 -0.73
C TYR A 83 10.80 23.39 -0.65
N SER A 84 10.43 24.41 -1.40
CA SER A 84 9.08 24.96 -1.45
C SER A 84 8.36 24.67 -2.77
N VAL A 85 7.03 24.55 -2.67
CA VAL A 85 6.11 24.65 -3.80
C VAL A 85 5.26 25.90 -3.60
N SER A 86 5.29 26.82 -4.55
CA SER A 86 4.58 28.11 -4.46
C SER A 86 3.62 28.32 -5.61
N GLY A 87 2.65 29.23 -5.41
CA GLY A 87 1.71 29.64 -6.45
C GLY A 87 0.65 28.59 -6.81
N LEU A 88 0.44 27.57 -5.98
CA LEU A 88 -0.61 26.58 -6.19
C LEU A 88 -1.98 27.28 -6.24
N SER A 89 -2.76 27.01 -7.28
CA SER A 89 -4.11 27.57 -7.45
C SER A 89 -5.07 26.48 -7.93
N ILE A 90 -5.94 26.01 -7.05
CA ILE A 90 -6.97 25.02 -7.37
C ILE A 90 -8.33 25.71 -7.30
N ASN A 91 -9.08 25.67 -8.41
CA ASN A 91 -10.45 26.16 -8.49
C ASN A 91 -11.31 25.15 -9.26
N ARG A 92 -11.76 24.10 -8.55
CA ARG A 92 -12.36 22.89 -9.15
C ARG A 92 -13.63 22.47 -8.41
N SER A 93 -14.77 22.85 -8.96
CA SER A 93 -16.09 22.50 -8.45
C SER A 93 -16.57 21.09 -8.84
N ASP A 94 -15.87 20.46 -9.78
CA ASP A 94 -16.14 19.11 -10.26
C ASP A 94 -15.49 18.01 -9.41
N LEU A 95 -14.68 18.38 -8.41
CA LEU A 95 -13.96 17.46 -7.53
C LEU A 95 -14.44 17.57 -6.09
N SER A 96 -14.36 16.46 -5.35
CA SER A 96 -14.75 16.36 -3.93
C SER A 96 -13.57 16.42 -2.97
N VAL A 97 -12.34 16.28 -3.46
CA VAL A 97 -11.11 16.33 -2.67
C VAL A 97 -10.13 17.28 -3.33
N LEU A 98 -9.75 18.34 -2.61
CA LEU A 98 -9.02 19.47 -3.14
C LEU A 98 -7.78 19.75 -2.27
N GLY A 99 -6.62 19.74 -2.91
CA GLY A 99 -5.31 20.06 -2.34
C GLY A 99 -4.20 19.75 -3.35
N LEU A 100 -2.93 20.01 -3.01
CA LEU A 100 -1.81 19.53 -3.81
C LEU A 100 -1.96 18.02 -4.07
N PHE A 101 -2.32 17.29 -3.01
CA PHE A 101 -2.83 15.95 -3.06
C PHE A 101 -4.36 15.97 -2.93
N GLY A 102 -5.06 15.26 -3.81
CA GLY A 102 -6.50 15.04 -3.62
C GLY A 102 -6.71 14.12 -2.42
N MET A 103 -6.10 12.94 -2.45
CA MET A 103 -6.12 12.01 -1.33
C MET A 103 -4.75 11.36 -1.12
N ILE A 104 -4.25 11.42 0.11
CA ILE A 104 -3.09 10.67 0.58
C ILE A 104 -3.63 9.35 1.16
N GLY A 105 -3.17 8.24 0.60
CA GLY A 105 -3.57 6.89 0.97
C GLY A 105 -2.87 6.39 2.24
N ASP A 106 -3.24 5.20 2.66
CA ASP A 106 -2.64 4.53 3.81
C ASP A 106 -1.13 4.37 3.56
N ASP A 107 -0.33 4.63 4.60
CA ASP A 107 1.14 4.50 4.61
C ASP A 107 1.94 5.43 3.69
N ALA A 108 1.28 6.25 2.86
CA ALA A 108 1.95 7.30 2.10
C ALA A 108 2.54 8.37 3.03
N ILE A 109 3.71 8.89 2.67
CA ILE A 109 4.41 9.92 3.44
C ILE A 109 4.54 11.18 2.59
N VAL A 110 4.11 12.31 3.13
CA VAL A 110 4.39 13.65 2.59
C VAL A 110 5.11 14.44 3.66
N GLU A 111 6.36 14.79 3.41
CA GLU A 111 7.21 15.36 4.45
C GLU A 111 8.11 16.52 3.98
N ASN A 112 8.56 17.33 4.93
CA ASN A 112 9.61 18.35 4.75
C ASN A 112 9.31 19.36 3.63
N LEU A 113 8.05 19.74 3.47
CA LEU A 113 7.57 20.59 2.38
C LEU A 113 7.04 21.93 2.90
N THR A 114 7.44 23.02 2.24
CA THR A 114 6.77 24.32 2.38
C THR A 114 5.86 24.58 1.20
N LEU A 115 4.55 24.74 1.43
CA LEU A 115 3.56 24.97 0.39
C LEU A 115 2.87 26.32 0.53
N THR A 116 2.81 27.10 -0.56
CA THR A 116 1.98 28.31 -0.62
C THR A 116 0.96 28.25 -1.74
N GLY A 117 -0.30 28.60 -1.45
CA GLY A 117 -1.35 28.44 -2.45
C GLY A 117 -2.74 28.93 -2.08
N THR A 118 -3.68 28.64 -2.97
CA THR A 118 -5.10 28.93 -2.83
C THR A 118 -5.93 27.77 -3.34
N VAL A 119 -6.88 27.30 -2.52
CA VAL A 119 -7.84 26.25 -2.86
C VAL A 119 -9.24 26.81 -2.72
N VAL A 120 -10.00 26.84 -3.82
CA VAL A 120 -11.34 27.41 -3.90
C VAL A 120 -12.30 26.41 -4.53
N CYS A 121 -13.50 26.33 -3.98
CA CYS A 121 -14.65 25.66 -4.59
C CYS A 121 -15.89 26.52 -4.34
N SER A 122 -16.62 26.87 -5.40
CA SER A 122 -17.78 27.79 -5.32
C SER A 122 -19.13 27.10 -5.49
N ASP A 123 -19.11 25.82 -5.84
CA ASP A 123 -20.28 24.96 -5.97
C ASP A 123 -19.82 23.50 -5.89
N GLY A 124 -20.40 22.74 -4.96
CA GLY A 124 -20.01 21.36 -4.75
C GLY A 124 -20.98 20.64 -3.81
N GLY A 125 -21.05 19.32 -3.93
CA GLY A 125 -21.86 18.48 -3.05
C GLY A 125 -21.18 18.28 -1.69
N TRP A 126 -20.33 17.25 -1.61
CA TRP A 126 -19.48 16.94 -0.47
C TRP A 126 -18.04 17.25 -0.85
N VAL A 127 -17.41 18.18 -0.16
CA VAL A 127 -16.07 18.68 -0.52
C VAL A 127 -15.17 18.72 0.72
N TYR A 128 -14.00 18.11 0.57
CA TYR A 128 -12.87 18.23 1.48
C TYR A 128 -11.80 19.12 0.84
N GLY A 129 -11.44 20.21 1.50
CA GLY A 129 -10.44 21.16 1.01
C GLY A 129 -9.33 21.40 2.01
N GLY A 130 -8.09 21.18 1.59
CA GLY A 130 -6.88 21.60 2.29
C GLY A 130 -5.82 22.07 1.31
N LEU A 131 -4.83 22.86 1.76
CA LEU A 131 -3.75 23.27 0.84
C LEU A 131 -2.93 22.05 0.41
N LEU A 132 -2.57 21.19 1.37
CA LEU A 132 -1.72 20.03 1.09
C LEU A 132 -2.56 18.82 0.67
N ALA A 133 -3.63 18.51 1.39
CA ALA A 133 -4.47 17.35 1.10
C ALA A 133 -5.97 17.68 1.13
N GLY A 134 -6.74 17.12 0.20
CA GLY A 134 -8.20 17.04 0.36
C GLY A 134 -8.54 16.12 1.53
N ALA A 135 -8.07 14.87 1.46
CA ALA A 135 -8.18 13.89 2.53
C ALA A 135 -6.82 13.21 2.82
N ASN A 136 -6.56 12.93 4.09
CA ASN A 136 -5.33 12.27 4.56
C ASN A 136 -5.65 10.97 5.31
N ARG A 137 -5.08 9.85 4.85
CA ARG A 137 -4.97 8.59 5.61
C ARG A 137 -3.52 8.17 5.91
N GLY A 138 -2.56 8.89 5.35
CA GLY A 138 -1.13 8.66 5.53
C GLY A 138 -0.52 9.66 6.52
N PHE A 139 0.75 9.99 6.27
CA PHE A 139 1.56 10.82 7.14
C PHE A 139 1.87 12.15 6.47
N ILE A 140 1.48 13.25 7.12
CA ILE A 140 1.91 14.61 6.78
C ILE A 140 2.84 15.07 7.90
N LEU A 141 4.13 15.15 7.61
CA LEU A 141 5.18 15.36 8.62
C LEU A 141 6.01 16.60 8.31
N ASN A 142 6.27 17.44 9.30
CA ASN A 142 7.15 18.61 9.15
C ASN A 142 6.82 19.46 7.89
N CYS A 143 5.54 19.74 7.69
CA CYS A 143 5.05 20.49 6.54
C CYS A 143 4.54 21.88 6.97
N THR A 144 4.87 22.91 6.19
CA THR A 144 4.41 24.28 6.44
C THR A 144 3.53 24.75 5.30
N THR A 145 2.27 25.07 5.56
CA THR A 145 1.35 25.61 4.55
C THR A 145 1.00 27.07 4.84
N ASN A 146 0.96 27.90 3.79
CA ASN A 146 0.51 29.29 3.87
C ASN A 146 -0.44 29.64 2.71
N GLY A 147 -1.61 30.18 3.03
CA GLY A 147 -2.54 30.54 1.96
C GLY A 147 -4.01 30.64 2.35
N THR A 148 -4.87 30.42 1.35
CA THR A 148 -6.33 30.52 1.49
C THR A 148 -7.00 29.22 1.08
N VAL A 149 -7.87 28.69 1.95
CA VAL A 149 -8.81 27.62 1.62
C VAL A 149 -10.22 28.18 1.75
N SER A 150 -11.03 28.11 0.69
CA SER A 150 -12.37 28.70 0.64
C SER A 150 -13.34 27.79 -0.08
N ILE A 151 -14.12 27.01 0.67
CA ILE A 151 -15.04 26.00 0.14
C ILE A 151 -16.51 26.40 0.42
N ASP A 152 -17.16 26.95 -0.58
CA ASP A 152 -18.58 27.31 -0.58
C ASP A 152 -19.41 26.15 -1.16
N SER A 153 -19.79 25.21 -0.28
CA SER A 153 -20.52 23.98 -0.64
C SER A 153 -21.51 23.58 0.46
N SER A 154 -22.57 22.85 0.11
CA SER A 154 -23.59 22.41 1.07
C SER A 154 -23.07 21.47 2.16
N THR A 155 -21.96 20.79 1.91
CA THR A 155 -21.29 19.91 2.90
C THR A 155 -19.79 20.02 2.69
N ALA A 156 -19.20 20.99 3.37
CA ALA A 156 -17.80 21.37 3.23
C ALA A 156 -17.01 21.11 4.52
N TYR A 157 -15.87 20.46 4.39
CA TYR A 157 -14.86 20.36 5.45
C TYR A 157 -13.58 21.00 4.94
N SER A 158 -13.10 22.02 5.63
CA SER A 158 -11.93 22.77 5.21
C SER A 158 -10.90 22.85 6.32
N GLY A 159 -9.65 22.50 6.00
CA GLY A 159 -8.50 22.69 6.86
C GLY A 159 -7.42 23.49 6.15
N GLY A 160 -6.51 24.12 6.89
CA GLY A 160 -5.35 24.78 6.29
C GLY A 160 -4.33 23.80 5.71
N ILE A 161 -4.24 22.58 6.26
CA ILE A 161 -3.39 21.50 5.76
C ILE A 161 -4.23 20.45 5.03
N ALA A 162 -5.21 19.86 5.71
CA ALA A 162 -6.05 18.78 5.18
C ALA A 162 -7.54 19.08 5.32
N GLY A 163 -8.38 18.80 4.33
CA GLY A 163 -9.83 18.90 4.50
C GLY A 163 -10.37 17.90 5.52
N SER A 164 -9.91 16.65 5.42
CA SER A 164 -10.17 15.55 6.35
C SER A 164 -8.86 14.88 6.75
N ASN A 165 -8.64 14.70 8.05
CA ASN A 165 -7.63 13.78 8.58
C ASN A 165 -8.36 12.53 9.09
N GLU A 166 -8.41 11.48 8.26
CA GLU A 166 -9.19 10.29 8.55
C GLU A 166 -8.52 9.41 9.62
N ASN A 167 -9.19 8.33 10.02
CA ASN A 167 -8.82 7.50 11.15
C ASN A 167 -7.33 7.07 11.22
N LEU A 168 -6.64 6.87 10.09
CA LEU A 168 -5.20 6.51 10.03
C LEU A 168 -4.27 7.70 9.77
N GLY A 169 -4.84 8.86 9.47
CA GLY A 169 -4.10 10.06 9.12
C GLY A 169 -3.35 10.64 10.31
N VAL A 170 -2.08 10.93 10.10
CA VAL A 170 -1.23 11.66 11.04
C VAL A 170 -0.84 12.98 10.40
N ILE A 171 -1.06 14.07 11.11
CA ILE A 171 -0.50 15.39 10.80
C ILE A 171 0.37 15.78 11.98
N SER A 172 1.69 15.78 11.79
CA SER A 172 2.63 16.06 12.87
C SER A 172 3.69 17.09 12.50
N GLU A 173 4.17 17.82 13.51
CA GLU A 173 5.23 18.83 13.40
C GLU A 173 4.95 19.88 12.30
N SER A 174 3.67 20.13 12.02
CA SER A 174 3.25 20.89 10.85
C SER A 174 2.63 22.23 11.23
N SER A 175 2.67 23.20 10.32
CA SER A 175 2.14 24.53 10.60
C SER A 175 1.28 25.08 9.48
N PHE A 176 0.27 25.85 9.87
CA PHE A 176 -0.57 26.60 8.95
C PHE A 176 -0.66 28.07 9.32
N SER A 177 -0.55 28.93 8.31
CA SER A 177 -0.88 30.35 8.43
C SER A 177 -1.71 30.85 7.25
N GLY A 178 -2.77 31.61 7.52
CA GLY A 178 -3.63 32.15 6.47
C GLY A 178 -5.11 32.18 6.82
N THR A 179 -5.97 31.89 5.85
CA THR A 179 -7.43 31.94 6.01
C THR A 179 -8.06 30.62 5.59
N VAL A 180 -8.93 30.07 6.44
CA VAL A 180 -9.79 28.93 6.12
C VAL A 180 -11.24 29.38 6.20
N PHE A 181 -11.98 29.13 5.13
CA PHE A 181 -13.38 29.45 4.99
C PHE A 181 -14.13 28.22 4.48
N SER A 182 -15.24 27.87 5.14
CA SER A 182 -16.19 26.89 4.62
C SER A 182 -17.61 27.21 5.04
N ASN A 183 -18.58 26.68 4.31
CA ASN A 183 -19.98 26.88 4.69
C ASN A 183 -20.46 25.95 5.80
N SER A 184 -19.68 24.95 6.22
CA SER A 184 -20.13 23.93 7.18
C SER A 184 -19.12 23.74 8.30
N THR A 185 -17.91 23.27 7.97
CA THR A 185 -16.89 22.96 8.98
C THR A 185 -15.53 23.47 8.56
N SER A 186 -14.86 24.19 9.45
CA SER A 186 -13.55 24.80 9.21
C SER A 186 -12.63 24.56 10.40
N GLY A 187 -11.39 24.11 10.15
CA GLY A 187 -10.33 24.11 11.14
C GLY A 187 -9.02 24.69 10.61
N GLY A 188 -8.13 25.09 11.51
CA GLY A 188 -6.83 25.63 11.11
C GLY A 188 -5.90 24.59 10.48
N ILE A 189 -5.86 23.37 11.02
CA ILE A 189 -5.13 22.23 10.46
C ILE A 189 -6.07 21.38 9.61
N SER A 190 -7.18 20.92 10.20
CA SER A 190 -8.14 20.04 9.53
C SER A 190 -9.60 20.48 9.69
N GLY A 191 -10.43 20.23 8.68
CA GLY A 191 -11.88 20.42 8.83
C GLY A 191 -12.46 19.42 9.82
N ILE A 192 -12.18 18.15 9.61
CA ILE A 192 -12.49 17.05 10.53
C ILE A 192 -11.22 16.22 10.78
N SER A 193 -11.01 15.80 12.03
CA SER A 193 -9.95 14.87 12.41
C SER A 193 -10.53 13.67 13.15
N GLU A 194 -10.37 12.48 12.59
CA GLU A 194 -10.53 11.18 13.26
C GLU A 194 -9.15 10.54 13.54
N GLY A 195 -8.09 11.10 12.97
CA GLY A 195 -6.70 10.72 13.23
C GLY A 195 -5.99 11.64 14.24
N LEU A 196 -4.66 11.57 14.23
CA LEU A 196 -3.78 12.33 15.12
C LEU A 196 -3.36 13.67 14.51
N ILE A 197 -3.50 14.73 15.28
CA ILE A 197 -2.85 16.03 15.06
C ILE A 197 -1.93 16.30 16.24
N ASP A 198 -0.63 16.29 15.97
CA ASP A 198 0.41 16.33 17.00
C ASP A 198 1.43 17.44 16.70
N GLU A 199 1.90 18.14 17.72
CA GLU A 199 2.96 19.17 17.59
C GLU A 199 2.70 20.22 16.49
N CYS A 200 1.43 20.53 16.22
CA CYS A 200 1.05 21.44 15.14
C CYS A 200 0.84 22.88 15.63
N THR A 201 1.17 23.86 14.77
CA THR A 201 1.00 25.29 15.08
C THR A 201 0.13 26.01 14.06
N VAL A 202 -0.86 26.77 14.54
CA VAL A 202 -1.77 27.57 13.71
C VAL A 202 -1.68 29.06 14.05
N SER A 203 -1.56 29.89 13.01
CA SER A 203 -1.74 31.35 13.09
C SER A 203 -2.66 31.79 11.95
N ALA A 204 -3.97 31.75 12.18
CA ALA A 204 -4.94 31.86 11.10
C ALA A 204 -6.26 32.55 11.47
N THR A 205 -7.01 32.90 10.42
CA THR A 205 -8.44 33.23 10.53
C THR A 205 -9.24 32.03 10.02
N VAL A 206 -10.05 31.42 10.89
CA VAL A 206 -10.87 30.24 10.60
C VAL A 206 -12.34 30.63 10.69
N ILE A 207 -13.09 30.44 9.60
CA ILE A 207 -14.48 30.87 9.49
C ILE A 207 -15.33 29.71 8.98
N ALA A 208 -16.40 29.37 9.70
CA ALA A 208 -17.46 28.47 9.23
C ALA A 208 -18.80 29.21 9.23
N ARG A 209 -19.44 29.42 8.06
CA ARG A 209 -20.69 30.20 8.03
C ARG A 209 -21.76 29.81 7.03
N ASP A 210 -23.00 30.17 7.32
CA ASP A 210 -24.12 30.14 6.36
C ASP A 210 -24.45 28.74 5.77
N ASN A 211 -24.20 27.66 6.54
CA ASN A 211 -24.62 26.31 6.13
C ASN A 211 -26.13 26.26 5.90
N PRO A 212 -26.64 25.91 4.71
CA PRO A 212 -28.08 25.75 4.49
C PRO A 212 -28.73 24.68 5.37
N ALA A 213 -27.96 23.73 5.93
CA ALA A 213 -28.45 22.74 6.88
C ALA A 213 -28.70 23.32 8.29
N GLY A 214 -28.07 24.44 8.63
CA GLY A 214 -28.22 25.13 9.91
C GLY A 214 -27.15 24.82 10.95
N PHE A 215 -26.13 24.02 10.63
CA PHE A 215 -25.07 23.63 11.57
C PHE A 215 -23.71 24.08 11.06
N VAL A 216 -22.95 24.79 11.88
CA VAL A 216 -21.57 25.20 11.55
C VAL A 216 -20.60 24.95 12.70
N TYR A 217 -19.39 24.52 12.38
CA TYR A 217 -18.34 24.21 13.36
C TYR A 217 -17.02 24.86 12.94
N ALA A 218 -16.44 25.68 13.81
CA ALA A 218 -15.15 26.32 13.59
C ALA A 218 -14.18 25.99 14.73
N GLY A 219 -12.97 25.52 14.38
CA GLY A 219 -11.92 25.19 15.33
C GLY A 219 -10.59 25.84 14.98
N GLY A 220 -9.82 26.33 15.95
CA GLY A 220 -8.47 26.84 15.64
C GLY A 220 -7.50 25.75 15.19
N ILE A 221 -7.66 24.49 15.64
CA ILE A 221 -6.92 23.33 15.13
C ILE A 221 -7.81 22.47 14.21
N ALA A 222 -8.90 21.92 14.73
CA ALA A 222 -9.81 21.05 13.99
C ALA A 222 -11.25 21.57 14.06
N GLY A 223 -11.97 21.69 12.95
CA GLY A 223 -13.39 22.09 13.01
C GLY A 223 -14.21 21.13 13.85
N ILE A 224 -14.03 19.83 13.59
CA ILE A 224 -14.54 18.70 14.37
C ILE A 224 -13.35 17.81 14.77
N ASN A 225 -13.18 17.56 16.06
CA ASN A 225 -12.41 16.43 16.56
C ASN A 225 -13.36 15.22 16.69
N GLY A 226 -13.31 14.34 15.71
CA GLY A 226 -14.20 13.20 15.53
C GLY A 226 -13.91 12.05 16.50
N ILE A 227 -14.59 10.92 16.31
CA ILE A 227 -14.41 9.73 17.13
C ILE A 227 -12.94 9.31 17.09
N ASP A 228 -12.36 9.05 18.26
CA ASP A 228 -10.94 8.70 18.46
C ASP A 228 -9.92 9.77 18.01
N GLY A 229 -10.37 10.94 17.56
CA GLY A 229 -9.51 12.04 17.15
C GLY A 229 -8.68 12.58 18.31
N ALA A 230 -7.39 12.77 18.08
CA ALA A 230 -6.44 13.24 19.10
C ALA A 230 -5.75 14.54 18.66
N ILE A 231 -5.82 15.56 19.51
CA ILE A 231 -5.07 16.80 19.39
C ILE A 231 -4.08 16.87 20.54
N LYS A 232 -2.78 16.78 20.26
CA LYS A 232 -1.72 16.75 21.28
C LYS A 232 -0.65 17.78 20.94
N LEU A 233 -0.09 18.44 21.96
CA LEU A 233 1.04 19.36 21.82
C LEU A 233 0.83 20.48 20.78
N CYS A 234 -0.42 20.86 20.53
CA CYS A 234 -0.76 21.82 19.49
C CYS A 234 -0.90 23.24 20.05
N SER A 235 -0.65 24.24 19.20
CA SER A 235 -0.92 25.64 19.51
C SER A 235 -1.70 26.36 18.42
N SER A 236 -2.64 27.22 18.81
CA SER A 236 -3.43 28.03 17.86
C SER A 236 -3.55 29.48 18.31
N THR A 237 -3.38 30.40 17.36
CA THR A 237 -3.56 31.84 17.54
C THR A 237 -4.37 32.42 16.37
N GLY A 238 -5.03 33.55 16.60
CA GLY A 238 -5.80 34.26 15.57
C GLY A 238 -7.30 34.31 15.88
N VAL A 239 -8.15 34.13 14.88
CA VAL A 239 -9.61 34.30 15.00
C VAL A 239 -10.33 33.03 14.55
N VAL A 240 -11.32 32.60 15.33
CA VAL A 240 -12.21 31.49 15.03
C VAL A 240 -13.65 32.00 15.07
N ASP A 241 -14.34 31.97 13.94
CA ASP A 241 -15.73 32.45 13.81
C ASP A 241 -16.65 31.35 13.26
N ALA A 242 -17.69 31.00 14.01
CA ALA A 242 -18.77 30.13 13.55
C ALA A 242 -20.08 30.92 13.52
N SER A 243 -20.64 31.17 12.33
CA SER A 243 -21.82 32.02 12.18
C SER A 243 -22.89 31.44 11.26
N VAL A 244 -24.15 31.35 11.73
CA VAL A 244 -25.25 30.86 10.89
C VAL A 244 -26.49 31.72 11.06
N ASN A 245 -27.12 32.13 9.96
CA ASN A 245 -28.31 32.98 9.98
C ASN A 245 -29.43 32.44 9.08
N LEU A 246 -30.39 31.72 9.67
CA LEU A 246 -31.52 31.11 8.96
C LEU A 246 -32.84 31.24 9.74
N ASP A 247 -33.54 32.36 9.55
CA ASP A 247 -34.78 32.76 10.25
C ASP A 247 -35.91 31.69 10.35
N SER A 248 -35.90 30.66 9.50
CA SER A 248 -36.95 29.62 9.43
C SER A 248 -36.52 28.21 9.83
N LYS A 249 -35.27 28.04 10.31
CA LYS A 249 -34.71 26.73 10.71
C LYS A 249 -34.17 26.75 12.13
N ASN A 250 -34.01 25.56 12.71
CA ASN A 250 -33.15 25.43 13.88
C ASN A 250 -31.71 25.59 13.43
N THR A 251 -30.94 26.36 14.18
CA THR A 251 -29.56 26.69 13.87
C THR A 251 -28.65 26.42 15.06
N THR A 252 -27.41 26.04 14.74
CA THR A 252 -26.37 25.76 15.72
C THR A 252 -25.03 26.22 15.16
N SER A 253 -24.31 27.01 15.94
CA SER A 253 -22.90 27.29 15.69
C SER A 253 -22.06 26.90 16.90
N CYS A 254 -20.92 26.26 16.63
CA CYS A 254 -19.95 25.93 17.67
C CYS A 254 -18.57 26.44 17.26
N ALA A 255 -17.92 27.20 18.13
CA ALA A 255 -16.59 27.74 17.92
C ALA A 255 -15.67 27.43 19.10
N GLY A 256 -14.43 27.02 18.83
CA GLY A 256 -13.40 26.85 19.84
C GLY A 256 -11.98 26.99 19.33
N GLY A 257 -11.05 27.38 20.20
CA GLY A 257 -9.64 27.55 19.84
C GLY A 257 -8.93 26.25 19.45
N PHE A 258 -9.28 25.12 20.05
CA PHE A 258 -8.85 23.79 19.59
C PHE A 258 -9.85 23.23 18.59
N ALA A 259 -11.11 23.11 19.01
CA ALA A 259 -12.16 22.51 18.21
C ALA A 259 -13.52 23.17 18.36
N GLY A 260 -14.27 23.24 17.26
CA GLY A 260 -15.67 23.65 17.31
C GLY A 260 -16.52 22.60 18.03
N TYR A 261 -16.27 21.32 17.71
CA TYR A 261 -16.98 20.19 18.29
C TYR A 261 -16.04 19.01 18.55
N CYS A 262 -16.18 18.36 19.70
CA CYS A 262 -15.48 17.12 20.07
C CYS A 262 -16.48 15.97 20.26
N ASP A 263 -16.29 14.90 19.50
CA ASP A 263 -17.14 13.70 19.57
C ASP A 263 -16.60 12.66 20.58
N GLN A 264 -17.36 11.61 20.85
CA GLN A 264 -17.03 10.56 21.83
C GLN A 264 -15.61 10.01 21.62
N TYR A 265 -14.91 9.75 22.73
CA TYR A 265 -13.52 9.25 22.77
C TYR A 265 -12.44 10.17 22.20
N SER A 266 -12.82 11.34 21.68
CA SER A 266 -11.83 12.32 21.23
C SER A 266 -11.07 12.94 22.41
N SER A 267 -9.82 13.34 22.17
CA SER A 267 -8.96 13.91 23.20
C SER A 267 -8.23 15.18 22.77
N ILE A 268 -8.01 16.07 23.73
CA ILE A 268 -7.16 17.26 23.62
C ILE A 268 -6.17 17.23 24.78
N ARG A 269 -4.88 17.18 24.49
CA ARG A 269 -3.84 17.04 25.51
C ARG A 269 -2.70 18.02 25.29
N LYS A 270 -2.15 18.58 26.37
CA LYS A 270 -0.90 19.39 26.33
C LYS A 270 -0.94 20.52 25.29
N SER A 271 -2.11 21.09 25.04
CA SER A 271 -2.32 22.04 23.94
C SER A 271 -2.70 23.42 24.46
N GLY A 272 -2.34 24.47 23.73
CA GLY A 272 -2.58 25.86 24.10
C GLY A 272 -3.30 26.65 23.02
N THR A 273 -4.24 27.52 23.39
CA THR A 273 -4.91 28.41 22.43
C THR A 273 -5.04 29.84 22.94
N ASP A 274 -4.70 30.78 22.05
CA ASP A 274 -4.86 32.23 22.23
C ASP A 274 -5.68 32.81 21.06
N CYS A 275 -6.80 32.14 20.74
CA CYS A 275 -7.69 32.55 19.66
C CYS A 275 -8.87 33.41 20.17
N GLU A 276 -9.20 34.47 19.43
CA GLU A 276 -10.51 35.11 19.56
C GLU A 276 -11.60 34.19 19.00
N VAL A 277 -12.49 33.71 19.86
CA VAL A 277 -13.53 32.74 19.50
C VAL A 277 -14.91 33.41 19.49
N ASN A 278 -15.59 33.36 18.34
CA ASN A 278 -16.90 33.95 18.12
C ASN A 278 -17.88 32.90 17.60
N SER A 279 -19.04 32.75 18.25
CA SER A 279 -20.15 31.91 17.81
C SER A 279 -21.42 32.74 17.69
N PHE A 280 -22.01 32.77 16.50
CA PHE A 280 -23.27 33.46 16.23
C PHE A 280 -24.29 32.51 15.62
N SER A 281 -25.51 32.49 16.14
CA SER A 281 -26.59 31.68 15.57
C SER A 281 -27.88 32.51 15.52
N SER A 282 -28.53 32.53 14.37
CA SER A 282 -29.85 33.15 14.18
C SER A 282 -30.83 32.18 13.53
N GLY A 283 -32.06 32.06 14.04
CA GLY A 283 -33.07 31.16 13.48
C GLY A 283 -34.36 31.00 14.30
N LEU A 284 -35.12 29.93 14.04
CA LEU A 284 -36.31 29.57 14.82
C LEU A 284 -35.91 29.19 16.24
N THR A 285 -35.04 28.19 16.35
CA THR A 285 -34.31 27.83 17.57
C THR A 285 -32.83 28.05 17.28
N ALA A 286 -32.22 29.05 17.91
CA ALA A 286 -30.81 29.37 17.70
C ALA A 286 -29.98 28.86 18.88
N SER A 287 -28.89 28.15 18.59
CA SER A 287 -27.94 27.67 19.59
C SER A 287 -26.52 28.14 19.24
N ALA A 288 -25.87 28.89 20.11
CA ALA A 288 -24.51 29.37 19.93
C ALA A 288 -23.64 28.84 21.07
N PHE A 289 -22.55 28.15 20.74
CA PHE A 289 -21.61 27.56 21.69
C PHE A 289 -20.20 28.10 21.42
N ALA A 290 -19.63 28.84 22.37
CA ALA A 290 -18.27 29.36 22.29
C ALA A 290 -17.45 28.93 23.50
N GLY A 291 -16.38 28.17 23.30
CA GLY A 291 -15.38 27.94 24.33
C GLY A 291 -14.04 28.48 23.89
N GLY A 292 -13.26 29.09 24.78
CA GLY A 292 -11.89 29.49 24.41
C GLY A 292 -11.08 28.30 23.87
N GLY A 293 -11.28 27.11 24.42
CA GLY A 293 -10.75 25.84 23.93
C GLY A 293 -11.71 25.09 22.99
N VAL A 294 -12.91 24.76 23.46
CA VAL A 294 -13.85 23.88 22.74
C VAL A 294 -15.26 24.45 22.74
N GLY A 295 -15.89 24.55 21.56
CA GLY A 295 -17.27 25.01 21.47
C GLY A 295 -18.24 24.08 22.20
N GLN A 296 -18.30 22.82 21.78
CA GLN A 296 -19.12 21.79 22.40
C GLN A 296 -18.39 20.44 22.43
N SER A 297 -18.60 19.65 23.48
CA SER A 297 -18.19 18.25 23.53
C SER A 297 -19.30 17.30 23.93
N ASN A 298 -19.18 16.04 23.46
CA ASN A 298 -19.98 14.90 23.92
C ASN A 298 -19.39 14.28 25.19
N THR A 299 -20.11 13.29 25.76
CA THR A 299 -19.61 12.45 26.85
C THR A 299 -18.36 11.68 26.43
N GLU A 300 -17.51 11.33 27.40
CA GLU A 300 -16.31 10.48 27.20
C GLU A 300 -15.22 11.13 26.34
N THR A 301 -15.31 12.43 26.11
CA THR A 301 -14.18 13.23 25.61
C THR A 301 -13.23 13.57 26.75
N ALA A 302 -11.94 13.67 26.45
CA ALA A 302 -10.91 14.02 27.42
C ALA A 302 -10.23 15.33 27.05
N ALA A 303 -10.12 16.25 28.01
CA ALA A 303 -9.24 17.42 27.89
C ALA A 303 -8.28 17.44 29.08
N GLU A 304 -6.98 17.36 28.80
CA GLU A 304 -5.95 17.23 29.82
C GLU A 304 -4.81 18.24 29.58
N LYS A 305 -4.30 18.83 30.66
CA LYS A 305 -3.07 19.65 30.62
C LYS A 305 -3.11 20.70 29.50
N SER A 306 -4.25 21.37 29.33
CA SER A 306 -4.45 22.27 28.18
C SER A 306 -4.97 23.63 28.66
N PHE A 307 -4.80 24.67 27.84
CA PHE A 307 -5.20 26.02 28.24
C PHE A 307 -5.78 26.87 27.11
N ALA A 308 -6.66 27.80 27.50
CA ALA A 308 -7.22 28.84 26.64
C ALA A 308 -7.05 30.23 27.27
N SER A 309 -6.45 31.17 26.57
CA SER A 309 -6.07 32.48 27.14
C SER A 309 -6.85 33.69 26.62
N TYR A 310 -7.59 33.55 25.52
CA TYR A 310 -8.28 34.66 24.87
C TYR A 310 -9.81 34.55 24.96
N THR A 311 -10.51 35.58 24.48
CA THR A 311 -11.95 35.77 24.64
C THR A 311 -12.81 34.78 23.84
N ALA A 312 -13.90 34.32 24.46
CA ALA A 312 -14.96 33.53 23.82
C ALA A 312 -16.32 34.25 23.92
N SER A 313 -17.00 34.42 22.78
CA SER A 313 -18.29 35.11 22.69
C SER A 313 -19.33 34.27 21.96
N ALA A 314 -20.51 34.10 22.55
CA ALA A 314 -21.64 33.41 21.95
C ALA A 314 -22.87 34.32 21.87
N ASP A 315 -23.49 34.47 20.70
CA ASP A 315 -24.75 35.22 20.51
C ASP A 315 -25.80 34.38 19.75
N ALA A 316 -26.94 34.16 20.40
CA ALA A 316 -28.06 33.42 19.83
C ALA A 316 -29.30 34.32 19.66
N GLN A 317 -29.85 34.38 18.45
CA GLN A 317 -31.02 35.22 18.12
C GLN A 317 -32.14 34.40 17.48
N GLY A 318 -33.32 34.34 18.09
CA GLY A 318 -34.40 33.53 17.54
C GLY A 318 -35.71 33.59 18.30
N GLN A 319 -36.67 32.74 17.93
CA GLN A 319 -37.87 32.58 18.75
C GLN A 319 -37.53 31.91 20.07
N SER A 320 -36.63 30.92 20.05
CA SER A 320 -35.97 30.37 21.23
C SER A 320 -34.46 30.48 21.01
N ALA A 321 -33.73 30.98 22.00
CA ALA A 321 -32.30 31.26 21.89
C ALA A 321 -31.54 30.67 23.07
N TYR A 322 -30.48 29.94 22.76
CA TYR A 322 -29.57 29.31 23.70
C TYR A 322 -28.13 29.71 23.36
N SER A 323 -27.48 30.49 24.20
CA SER A 323 -26.09 30.90 24.02
C SER A 323 -25.29 30.46 25.24
N TYR A 324 -24.26 29.65 25.04
CA TYR A 324 -23.38 29.17 26.09
C TYR A 324 -21.93 29.56 25.77
N SER A 325 -21.29 30.25 26.71
CA SER A 325 -19.89 30.64 26.61
C SER A 325 -19.09 30.14 27.81
N GLY A 326 -17.87 29.69 27.58
CA GLY A 326 -16.93 29.44 28.65
C GLY A 326 -15.50 29.78 28.27
N GLY A 327 -14.69 30.12 29.27
CA GLY A 327 -13.28 30.41 29.03
C GLY A 327 -12.53 29.21 28.43
N PHE A 328 -12.97 27.98 28.72
CA PHE A 328 -12.48 26.76 28.07
C PHE A 328 -13.55 26.08 27.22
N PHE A 329 -14.72 25.75 27.79
CA PHE A 329 -15.81 25.07 27.07
C PHE A 329 -17.07 25.91 26.96
N GLY A 330 -17.69 25.99 25.78
CA GLY A 330 -19.08 26.48 25.66
C GLY A 330 -20.06 25.51 26.33
N GLN A 331 -20.01 24.24 25.93
CA GLN A 331 -20.69 23.12 26.57
C GLN A 331 -19.75 21.92 26.73
N SER A 332 -19.81 21.25 27.88
CA SER A 332 -18.98 20.06 28.14
C SER A 332 -19.75 18.90 28.77
N GLY A 333 -19.59 17.71 28.21
CA GLY A 333 -19.86 16.43 28.87
C GLY A 333 -18.59 15.63 29.19
N SER A 334 -17.43 16.28 29.13
CA SER A 334 -16.10 15.67 29.10
C SER A 334 -15.53 15.37 30.49
N ASN A 335 -14.55 14.47 30.53
CA ASN A 335 -13.58 14.45 31.61
C ASN A 335 -12.51 15.52 31.32
N VAL A 336 -12.31 16.44 32.27
CA VAL A 336 -11.40 17.56 32.11
C VAL A 336 -10.46 17.59 33.31
N SER A 337 -9.16 17.48 33.07
CA SER A 337 -8.17 17.46 34.13
C SER A 337 -7.04 18.44 33.85
N SER A 338 -6.55 19.09 34.91
CA SER A 338 -5.35 19.91 34.83
C SER A 338 -5.39 21.00 33.72
N CYS A 339 -6.56 21.61 33.48
CA CYS A 339 -6.76 22.60 32.42
C CYS A 339 -7.05 23.99 33.00
N PHE A 340 -6.77 25.06 32.24
CA PHE A 340 -7.07 26.41 32.71
C PHE A 340 -7.56 27.39 31.64
N ALA A 341 -8.34 28.38 32.07
CA ALA A 341 -8.85 29.45 31.23
C ALA A 341 -8.53 30.84 31.79
N LEU A 342 -7.92 31.70 30.98
CA LEU A 342 -7.59 33.09 31.36
C LEU A 342 -8.47 34.12 30.65
N GLY A 343 -9.05 33.76 29.51
CA GLY A 343 -9.84 34.67 28.68
C GLY A 343 -11.27 34.90 29.18
N SER A 344 -11.88 35.99 28.75
CA SER A 344 -13.26 36.32 29.12
C SER A 344 -14.29 35.51 28.33
N ALA A 345 -15.42 35.18 28.96
CA ALA A 345 -16.56 34.50 28.34
C ALA A 345 -17.82 35.39 28.33
N GLU A 346 -18.41 35.63 27.15
CA GLU A 346 -19.63 36.42 26.99
C GLU A 346 -20.74 35.62 26.30
N SER A 347 -21.96 35.68 26.85
CA SER A 347 -23.16 35.11 26.22
C SER A 347 -24.28 36.12 26.08
N LEU A 348 -24.79 36.25 24.85
CA LEU A 348 -25.94 37.04 24.48
C LEU A 348 -27.02 36.13 23.90
N ALA A 349 -28.29 36.38 24.26
CA ALA A 349 -29.42 35.66 23.67
C ALA A 349 -30.59 36.63 23.45
N SER A 350 -31.34 36.49 22.36
CA SER A 350 -32.59 37.23 22.13
C SER A 350 -33.68 36.28 21.64
N GLY A 351 -34.78 36.18 22.38
CA GLY A 351 -35.85 35.20 22.14
C GLY A 351 -36.68 34.90 23.38
N SER A 352 -37.48 33.84 23.34
CA SER A 352 -38.26 33.32 24.47
C SER A 352 -38.41 31.79 24.37
N PRO A 353 -37.70 31.01 25.22
CA PRO A 353 -36.73 31.46 26.21
C PRO A 353 -35.46 32.03 25.57
N ASP A 354 -34.78 32.92 26.31
CA ASP A 354 -33.49 33.52 25.99
C ASP A 354 -32.44 33.11 27.04
N ILE A 355 -31.91 31.90 26.90
CA ILE A 355 -30.92 31.36 27.84
C ILE A 355 -29.52 31.77 27.39
N ALA A 356 -28.85 32.62 28.17
CA ALA A 356 -27.46 33.05 27.92
C ALA A 356 -26.58 32.70 29.13
N LEU A 357 -25.86 31.57 29.09
CA LEU A 357 -25.06 31.05 30.22
C LEU A 357 -23.57 31.23 29.99
N SER A 358 -22.89 31.87 30.94
CA SER A 358 -21.45 32.12 30.85
C SER A 358 -20.74 31.61 32.10
N GLY A 359 -19.72 30.78 31.94
CA GLY A 359 -18.82 30.39 33.03
C GLY A 359 -17.40 30.85 32.74
N GLY A 360 -16.64 31.22 33.77
CA GLY A 360 -15.21 31.52 33.57
C GLY A 360 -14.42 30.32 33.02
N PHE A 361 -14.92 29.08 33.22
CA PHE A 361 -14.35 27.86 32.65
C PHE A 361 -15.32 27.17 31.67
N ILE A 362 -16.56 26.86 32.10
CA ILE A 362 -17.55 26.13 31.29
C ILE A 362 -18.90 26.86 31.27
N GLY A 363 -19.50 27.07 30.09
CA GLY A 363 -20.85 27.62 29.97
C GLY A 363 -21.94 26.68 30.49
N ASN A 364 -22.05 25.49 29.90
CA ASN A 364 -22.99 24.45 30.30
C ASN A 364 -22.30 23.09 30.50
N CYS A 365 -22.28 22.58 31.73
CA CYS A 365 -21.75 21.28 32.09
C CYS A 365 -22.89 20.24 32.12
N THR A 366 -22.83 19.26 31.22
CA THR A 366 -23.84 18.21 31.03
C THR A 366 -23.41 16.85 31.54
N GLY A 367 -22.18 16.69 32.03
CA GLY A 367 -21.63 15.44 32.55
C GLY A 367 -20.11 15.51 32.73
N GLY A 368 -19.50 14.40 33.14
CA GLY A 368 -18.05 14.23 33.25
C GLY A 368 -17.43 14.67 34.59
N GLU A 369 -16.16 14.32 34.78
CA GLU A 369 -15.36 14.72 35.95
C GLU A 369 -14.42 15.89 35.59
N ILE A 370 -14.52 16.99 36.35
CA ILE A 370 -13.67 18.17 36.19
C ILE A 370 -12.74 18.25 37.40
N SER A 371 -11.45 18.05 37.20
CA SER A 371 -10.48 17.99 38.30
C SER A 371 -9.27 18.89 38.05
N ASN A 372 -8.74 19.47 39.12
CA ASN A 372 -7.51 20.27 39.06
C ASN A 372 -7.55 21.38 37.99
N CYS A 373 -8.69 22.02 37.78
CA CYS A 373 -8.87 23.05 36.77
C CYS A 373 -9.05 24.43 37.40
N TYR A 374 -8.68 25.49 36.67
CA TYR A 374 -8.96 26.85 37.15
C TYR A 374 -9.39 27.84 36.07
N SER A 375 -10.11 28.90 36.49
CA SER A 375 -10.41 30.06 35.66
C SER A 375 -9.96 31.38 36.31
N ALA A 376 -9.47 32.30 35.48
CA ALA A 376 -9.12 33.66 35.89
C ALA A 376 -9.73 34.75 34.99
N GLY A 377 -10.54 34.36 34.00
CA GLY A 377 -11.26 35.27 33.12
C GLY A 377 -12.61 35.74 33.67
N SER A 378 -13.09 36.89 33.19
CA SER A 378 -14.43 37.38 33.51
C SER A 378 -15.52 36.64 32.73
N ALA A 379 -16.69 36.43 33.33
CA ALA A 379 -17.85 35.86 32.66
C ALA A 379 -19.04 36.82 32.69
N SER A 380 -19.72 37.04 31.55
CA SER A 380 -20.84 37.96 31.43
C SER A 380 -21.99 37.39 30.59
N GLY A 381 -23.22 37.66 31.00
CA GLY A 381 -24.44 37.19 30.34
C GLY A 381 -25.69 37.90 30.84
N LYS A 382 -26.88 37.42 30.46
CA LYS A 382 -28.15 37.95 31.01
C LYS A 382 -28.27 37.64 32.51
N THR A 383 -29.01 38.46 33.26
CA THR A 383 -29.14 38.39 34.74
C THR A 383 -29.29 36.95 35.26
N ASP A 384 -28.57 36.61 36.33
CA ASP A 384 -28.52 35.28 36.99
C ASP A 384 -28.00 34.11 36.11
N SER A 385 -27.13 34.41 35.16
CA SER A 385 -26.65 33.42 34.18
C SER A 385 -25.13 33.39 34.01
N SER A 386 -24.38 34.08 34.88
CA SER A 386 -22.91 34.12 34.88
C SER A 386 -22.33 33.58 36.18
N ALA A 387 -21.19 32.89 36.09
CA ALA A 387 -20.46 32.39 37.25
C ALA A 387 -18.95 32.39 37.03
N GLY A 388 -18.18 32.43 38.12
CA GLY A 388 -16.72 32.41 38.07
C GLY A 388 -16.15 31.15 37.44
N PHE A 389 -16.85 30.01 37.52
CA PHE A 389 -16.39 28.73 36.97
C PHE A 389 -17.40 28.10 35.98
N ILE A 390 -18.59 27.70 36.43
CA ILE A 390 -19.60 27.01 35.59
C ILE A 390 -20.90 27.81 35.46
N GLY A 391 -21.37 28.13 34.26
CA GLY A 391 -22.65 28.81 34.07
C GLY A 391 -23.85 27.96 34.55
N LYS A 392 -23.96 26.72 34.06
CA LYS A 392 -24.98 25.74 34.48
C LYS A 392 -24.40 24.34 34.59
N THR A 393 -24.93 23.55 35.51
CA THR A 393 -24.70 22.10 35.56
C THR A 393 -25.99 21.30 35.72
N SER A 394 -26.11 20.21 34.96
CA SER A 394 -27.19 19.21 35.08
C SER A 394 -26.73 17.83 35.52
N ASP A 395 -25.49 17.48 35.22
CA ASP A 395 -24.80 16.25 35.60
C ASP A 395 -23.29 16.57 35.61
N GLY A 396 -22.49 15.81 36.35
CA GLY A 396 -21.04 16.01 36.48
C GLY A 396 -20.55 16.23 37.90
N GLN A 397 -19.22 16.16 38.06
CA GLN A 397 -18.52 16.29 39.34
C GLN A 397 -17.34 17.24 39.19
N GLY A 398 -17.01 17.98 40.24
CA GLY A 398 -15.83 18.83 40.26
C GLY A 398 -15.04 18.63 41.54
N THR A 399 -13.72 18.51 41.41
CA THR A 399 -12.79 18.24 42.51
C THR A 399 -11.58 19.16 42.40
N ALA A 400 -11.16 19.78 43.51
CA ALA A 400 -9.97 20.62 43.56
C ALA A 400 -9.89 21.69 42.43
N CYS A 401 -11.03 22.32 42.11
CA CYS A 401 -11.13 23.34 41.07
C CYS A 401 -11.20 24.76 41.67
N PHE A 402 -10.74 25.76 40.92
CA PHE A 402 -10.63 27.13 41.44
C PHE A 402 -11.11 28.20 40.45
N TRP A 403 -11.60 29.32 40.96
CA TRP A 403 -11.73 30.54 40.16
C TRP A 403 -11.25 31.77 40.91
N ASP A 404 -10.76 32.76 40.16
CA ASP A 404 -10.39 34.06 40.72
C ASP A 404 -11.64 34.95 40.90
N THR A 405 -12.01 35.22 42.15
CA THR A 405 -13.16 36.08 42.53
C THR A 405 -12.96 37.56 42.23
N GLU A 406 -11.72 38.04 42.21
CA GLU A 406 -11.40 39.45 41.97
C GLU A 406 -11.26 39.73 40.46
N ALA A 407 -10.59 38.83 39.73
CA ALA A 407 -10.44 38.94 38.28
C ALA A 407 -11.77 38.68 37.54
N SER A 408 -12.57 37.70 37.99
CA SER A 408 -13.88 37.43 37.39
C SER A 408 -14.93 38.48 37.75
N GLY A 409 -14.81 39.12 38.92
CA GLY A 409 -15.82 40.02 39.48
C GLY A 409 -17.09 39.31 39.98
N LEU A 410 -17.04 37.99 40.19
CA LEU A 410 -18.18 37.14 40.55
C LEU A 410 -17.96 36.45 41.90
N ASP A 411 -19.03 36.34 42.69
CA ASP A 411 -19.03 35.74 44.04
C ASP A 411 -19.55 34.30 44.07
N ASN A 412 -20.00 33.77 42.93
CA ASN A 412 -20.56 32.43 42.79
C ASN A 412 -19.73 31.53 41.84
N ALA A 413 -19.50 30.28 42.27
CA ALA A 413 -18.86 29.24 41.46
C ALA A 413 -19.72 28.81 40.27
N ILE A 414 -21.02 28.66 40.54
CA ILE A 414 -22.01 28.09 39.64
C ILE A 414 -23.26 28.99 39.64
N ALA A 415 -23.82 29.35 38.47
CA ALA A 415 -25.03 30.17 38.42
C ALA A 415 -26.30 29.32 38.57
N ARG A 416 -26.38 28.19 37.83
CA ARG A 416 -27.53 27.27 37.86
C ARG A 416 -27.10 25.85 38.21
N ASN A 417 -27.30 25.46 39.47
CA ASN A 417 -26.95 24.14 39.98
C ASN A 417 -28.21 23.28 40.21
N SER A 418 -28.23 22.06 39.65
CA SER A 418 -29.32 21.08 39.80
C SER A 418 -29.29 20.30 41.14
N GLY A 419 -28.54 20.77 42.15
CA GLY A 419 -28.45 20.17 43.48
C GLY A 419 -27.22 19.27 43.69
N LEU A 420 -26.23 19.38 42.82
CA LEU A 420 -24.97 18.62 42.87
C LEU A 420 -23.96 19.30 43.80
N SER A 421 -23.13 18.51 44.47
CA SER A 421 -22.03 18.99 45.30
C SER A 421 -20.75 19.04 44.47
N PHE A 422 -20.19 20.23 44.33
CA PHE A 422 -18.92 20.47 43.63
C PHE A 422 -17.89 21.00 44.61
N ASP A 423 -16.66 20.50 44.55
CA ASP A 423 -15.51 21.08 45.24
C ASP A 423 -14.80 22.06 44.30
N ILE A 424 -15.42 23.23 44.15
CA ILE A 424 -14.88 24.37 43.44
C ILE A 424 -14.76 25.52 44.44
N THR A 425 -13.56 26.09 44.58
CA THR A 425 -13.25 27.12 45.58
C THR A 425 -12.90 28.45 44.93
N GLY A 426 -13.58 29.52 45.37
CA GLY A 426 -13.25 30.88 44.97
C GLY A 426 -12.07 31.40 45.76
N LEU A 427 -11.05 31.88 45.06
CA LEU A 427 -9.85 32.47 45.63
C LEU A 427 -9.72 33.94 45.21
N THR A 428 -9.07 34.76 46.04
CA THR A 428 -8.64 36.11 45.62
C THR A 428 -7.47 36.00 44.64
N THR A 429 -7.16 37.06 43.88
CA THR A 429 -6.01 37.04 42.97
C THR A 429 -4.70 36.74 43.70
N ALA A 430 -4.51 37.28 44.90
CA ALA A 430 -3.33 36.98 45.71
C ALA A 430 -3.23 35.50 46.12
N GLN A 431 -4.36 34.82 46.35
CA GLN A 431 -4.39 33.39 46.66
C GLN A 431 -4.20 32.54 45.41
N MET A 432 -4.80 32.93 44.28
CA MET A 432 -4.57 32.30 42.97
C MET A 432 -3.11 32.41 42.50
N GLN A 433 -2.37 33.40 42.98
CA GLN A 433 -0.95 33.60 42.70
C GLN A 433 -0.04 32.95 43.76
N SER A 434 -0.57 32.08 44.63
CA SER A 434 0.18 31.36 45.66
C SER A 434 0.10 29.85 45.46
N SER A 435 1.24 29.20 45.20
CA SER A 435 1.30 27.74 45.01
C SER A 435 0.72 26.94 46.18
N SER A 436 0.80 27.46 47.41
CA SER A 436 0.24 26.82 48.60
C SER A 436 -1.25 26.52 48.47
N SER A 437 -2.01 27.40 47.82
CA SER A 437 -3.46 27.24 47.65
C SER A 437 -3.84 25.99 46.85
N PHE A 438 -2.98 25.62 45.91
CA PHE A 438 -3.18 24.47 45.02
C PHE A 438 -2.56 23.20 45.60
N ILE A 439 -1.36 23.30 46.20
CA ILE A 439 -0.69 22.17 46.89
C ILE A 439 -1.57 21.64 48.03
N ASP A 440 -2.20 22.52 48.82
CA ASP A 440 -3.10 22.12 49.91
C ASP A 440 -4.35 21.38 49.41
N ALA A 441 -4.73 21.57 48.14
CA ALA A 441 -5.82 20.86 47.47
C ALA A 441 -5.35 19.63 46.67
N GLY A 442 -4.06 19.28 46.75
CA GLY A 442 -3.51 18.08 46.13
C GLY A 442 -2.99 18.26 44.70
N TRP A 443 -2.81 19.48 44.21
CA TRP A 443 -2.23 19.70 42.88
C TRP A 443 -0.75 19.30 42.84
N ASP A 444 -0.36 18.66 41.74
CA ASP A 444 1.01 18.22 41.50
C ASP A 444 1.89 19.37 40.95
N PHE A 445 2.61 20.05 41.85
CA PHE A 445 3.64 21.03 41.49
C PHE A 445 5.03 20.41 41.28
N ALA A 446 5.17 19.09 41.41
CA ALA A 446 6.42 18.42 41.10
C ALA A 446 6.60 18.26 39.59
N SER A 447 5.49 18.08 38.85
CA SER A 447 5.59 17.75 37.42
C SER A 447 4.43 18.16 36.52
N VAL A 448 3.31 18.67 37.04
CA VAL A 448 2.22 19.20 36.19
C VAL A 448 2.20 20.72 36.19
N TRP A 449 2.25 21.33 37.37
CA TRP A 449 2.05 22.76 37.55
C TRP A 449 3.32 23.46 38.04
N GLN A 450 3.54 24.70 37.59
CA GLN A 450 4.54 25.60 38.16
C GLN A 450 3.98 27.01 38.33
N MET A 451 4.63 27.82 39.17
CA MET A 451 4.33 29.24 39.24
C MET A 451 5.29 30.01 38.31
N PRO A 452 4.80 30.96 37.51
CA PRO A 452 5.65 31.82 36.67
C PRO A 452 6.66 32.59 37.51
N ALA A 453 7.91 32.69 37.04
CA ALA A 453 8.99 33.36 37.77
C ALA A 453 8.73 34.86 38.01
N ASP A 454 8.01 35.50 37.08
CA ASP A 454 7.66 36.93 37.15
C ASP A 454 6.34 37.19 37.91
N GLY A 455 5.77 36.15 38.52
CA GLY A 455 4.45 36.19 39.14
C GLY A 455 3.32 35.99 38.13
N GLY A 456 2.19 35.49 38.60
CA GLY A 456 1.06 35.11 37.76
C GLY A 456 0.31 33.91 38.31
N TYR A 457 -0.59 33.36 37.49
CA TYR A 457 -1.34 32.15 37.80
C TYR A 457 -0.51 30.89 37.54
N PRO A 458 -0.84 29.73 38.13
CA PRO A 458 -0.15 28.47 37.82
C PRO A 458 -0.16 28.17 36.33
N GLU A 459 0.98 27.83 35.76
CA GLU A 459 1.12 27.40 34.37
C GLU A 459 1.51 25.93 34.32
N LEU A 460 1.30 25.29 33.18
CA LEU A 460 1.71 23.91 32.96
C LEU A 460 3.23 23.85 32.76
N GLN A 461 3.89 22.86 33.37
CA GLN A 461 5.32 22.63 33.16
C GLN A 461 5.57 22.05 31.76
N GLU A 462 6.62 22.54 31.06
CA GLU A 462 7.13 21.94 29.82
C GLU A 462 7.94 20.64 30.05
N ALA A 463 8.08 20.17 31.30
CA ALA A 463 8.93 19.03 31.62
C ALA A 463 8.12 17.72 31.69
N ALA A 464 8.71 16.65 31.13
CA ALA A 464 8.19 15.29 31.06
C ALA A 464 7.39 14.89 32.31
N ALA A 465 6.21 14.30 32.09
CA ALA A 465 5.40 13.71 33.15
C ALA A 465 6.29 12.87 34.08
N PRO A 466 6.05 12.88 35.40
CA PRO A 466 6.75 11.92 36.23
C PRO A 466 6.31 10.54 35.72
N GLN A 467 7.24 9.61 35.49
CA GLN A 467 6.95 8.26 34.97
C GLN A 467 5.92 7.46 35.80
N ASN A 468 5.44 8.02 36.93
CA ASN A 468 4.70 7.33 37.97
C ASN A 468 3.18 7.54 37.92
N GLU A 469 2.62 8.26 36.93
CA GLU A 469 1.16 8.43 36.75
C GLU A 469 0.64 8.17 35.33
N LEU A 470 1.49 7.81 34.37
CA LEU A 470 1.07 7.48 33.00
C LEU A 470 0.85 5.98 32.82
N ALA A 471 0.18 5.60 31.73
CA ALA A 471 0.34 4.27 31.17
C ALA A 471 1.74 4.19 30.55
N GLU A 472 2.37 3.03 30.61
CA GLU A 472 3.70 2.81 30.02
C GLU A 472 3.65 1.49 29.27
N LEU A 473 3.28 1.59 28.01
CA LEU A 473 3.11 0.47 27.11
C LEU A 473 4.47 -0.01 26.61
N SER A 474 4.54 -1.30 26.35
CA SER A 474 5.70 -1.91 25.72
C SER A 474 5.33 -3.26 25.15
N ILE A 475 6.02 -3.64 24.10
CA ILE A 475 5.98 -5.01 23.58
C ILE A 475 7.09 -5.79 24.28
N THR A 476 6.71 -6.64 25.23
CA THR A 476 7.66 -7.49 25.98
C THR A 476 8.10 -8.73 25.19
N SER A 477 7.32 -9.15 24.20
CA SER A 477 7.68 -10.20 23.25
C SER A 477 6.87 -10.05 21.96
N PRO A 478 7.49 -9.91 20.78
CA PRO A 478 6.78 -9.86 19.49
C PRO A 478 6.22 -11.21 19.02
N GLY A 479 6.45 -12.29 19.75
CA GLY A 479 6.18 -13.65 19.28
C GLY A 479 7.34 -14.19 18.43
N SER A 480 7.06 -15.10 17.49
CA SER A 480 8.08 -15.71 16.64
C SER A 480 7.56 -15.95 15.24
N LEU A 481 8.36 -15.60 14.23
CA LEU A 481 8.10 -16.00 12.85
C LEU A 481 8.57 -17.43 12.58
N PRO A 482 7.92 -18.14 11.64
CA PRO A 482 8.54 -19.29 10.99
C PRO A 482 9.89 -18.90 10.37
N GLU A 483 10.83 -19.84 10.32
CA GLU A 483 12.14 -19.64 9.68
C GLU A 483 11.97 -19.19 8.22
N ASN A 484 10.90 -19.67 7.57
CA ASN A 484 10.59 -19.42 6.17
C ASN A 484 9.09 -19.16 5.98
N ILE A 485 8.76 -18.17 5.16
CA ILE A 485 7.38 -17.75 4.86
C ILE A 485 7.20 -17.49 3.36
N SER A 486 5.95 -17.46 2.89
CA SER A 486 5.61 -17.21 1.48
C SER A 486 4.88 -15.89 1.30
N SER A 487 5.08 -15.22 0.16
CA SER A 487 4.28 -14.05 -0.23
C SER A 487 2.78 -14.36 -0.20
N GLY A 488 1.96 -13.45 0.35
CA GLY A 488 0.51 -13.63 0.49
C GLY A 488 0.09 -14.63 1.59
N GLN A 489 1.04 -15.20 2.33
CA GLN A 489 0.72 -16.06 3.47
C GLN A 489 0.15 -15.23 4.62
N ILE A 490 -0.91 -15.70 5.28
CA ILE A 490 -1.38 -15.08 6.54
C ILE A 490 -0.58 -15.66 7.70
N ILE A 491 0.07 -14.79 8.47
CA ILE A 491 0.81 -15.11 9.69
C ILE A 491 0.04 -14.61 10.90
N THR A 492 0.04 -15.40 11.97
CA THR A 492 -0.51 -15.01 13.29
C THR A 492 0.59 -15.11 14.34
N LEU A 493 0.81 -14.02 15.07
CA LEU A 493 1.78 -13.91 16.16
C LEU A 493 1.06 -13.81 17.51
N ASP A 494 1.62 -14.47 18.52
CA ASP A 494 1.22 -14.29 19.92
C ASP A 494 2.13 -13.21 20.56
N VAL A 495 1.64 -11.97 20.59
CA VAL A 495 2.39 -10.78 21.02
C VAL A 495 2.13 -10.50 22.50
N SER A 496 3.18 -10.45 23.32
CA SER A 496 3.05 -10.12 24.75
C SER A 496 3.25 -8.63 24.97
N ILE A 497 2.21 -7.97 25.48
CA ILE A 497 2.19 -6.54 25.79
C ILE A 497 2.12 -6.30 27.30
N LEU A 498 2.61 -5.15 27.74
CA LEU A 498 2.63 -4.73 29.14
C LEU A 498 2.29 -3.25 29.24
N ASN A 499 1.35 -2.90 30.12
CA ASN A 499 1.26 -1.57 30.69
C ASN A 499 1.99 -1.58 32.03
N SER A 500 3.24 -1.11 32.05
CA SER A 500 4.05 -1.00 33.27
C SER A 500 3.78 0.27 34.09
N GLY A 501 2.90 1.13 33.56
CA GLY A 501 2.53 2.40 34.12
C GLY A 501 1.56 2.27 35.29
N ALA A 502 1.37 3.39 35.98
CA ALA A 502 0.47 3.47 37.13
C ALA A 502 -0.99 3.78 36.74
N ALA A 503 -1.24 4.16 35.48
CA ALA A 503 -2.57 4.44 34.94
C ALA A 503 -2.95 3.44 33.83
N SER A 504 -4.26 3.19 33.70
CA SER A 504 -4.85 2.42 32.60
C SER A 504 -4.87 3.25 31.31
N THR A 505 -4.94 2.60 30.15
CA THR A 505 -4.95 3.30 28.85
C THR A 505 -6.23 4.12 28.61
N ASN A 506 -7.29 3.88 29.39
CA ASN A 506 -8.58 4.59 29.31
C ASN A 506 -9.20 4.57 27.90
N GLY A 507 -9.18 3.40 27.26
CA GLY A 507 -9.68 3.21 25.91
C GLY A 507 -8.85 2.20 25.12
N SER A 508 -9.36 1.84 23.95
CA SER A 508 -8.62 1.03 22.99
C SER A 508 -7.54 1.86 22.30
N PHE A 509 -6.43 1.22 21.96
CA PHE A 509 -5.33 1.80 21.19
C PHE A 509 -4.99 0.87 20.02
N ARG A 510 -3.97 1.19 19.22
CA ARG A 510 -3.63 0.42 18.01
C ARG A 510 -2.27 -0.23 18.12
N MET A 511 -2.13 -1.41 17.55
CA MET A 511 -0.85 -2.04 17.27
C MET A 511 -0.67 -2.17 15.76
N ARG A 512 0.45 -1.70 15.22
CA ARG A 512 0.77 -1.79 13.79
C ARG A 512 1.94 -2.75 13.56
N ILE A 513 1.93 -3.44 12.42
CA ILE A 513 3.02 -4.32 11.99
C ILE A 513 3.71 -3.63 10.83
N TYR A 514 4.99 -3.33 11.00
CA TYR A 514 5.86 -2.79 9.98
C TYR A 514 6.73 -3.88 9.38
N TYR A 515 7.11 -3.70 8.12
CA TYR A 515 8.01 -4.59 7.40
C TYR A 515 9.00 -3.85 6.52
N ALA A 516 10.11 -4.51 6.23
CA ALA A 516 11.03 -4.11 5.18
C ALA A 516 11.77 -5.31 4.57
N GLY A 517 12.11 -5.17 3.29
CA GLY A 517 13.00 -6.09 2.61
C GLY A 517 14.47 -5.66 2.77
N GLN A 518 15.38 -6.63 2.69
CA GLN A 518 16.84 -6.47 2.59
C GLN A 518 17.55 -6.00 3.88
N GLU A 519 17.02 -5.05 4.64
CA GLU A 519 17.66 -4.52 5.85
C GLU A 519 16.67 -4.43 7.04
N PRO A 520 17.14 -4.57 8.30
CA PRO A 520 16.33 -4.36 9.48
C PRO A 520 15.79 -2.92 9.57
N VAL A 521 14.56 -2.76 10.07
CA VAL A 521 13.91 -1.45 10.22
C VAL A 521 13.54 -1.14 11.66
N ASN A 522 13.30 0.15 11.93
CA ASN A 522 12.61 0.64 13.12
C ASN A 522 11.15 0.99 12.78
N CYS A 523 10.29 1.23 13.78
CA CYS A 523 8.86 1.47 13.53
C CYS A 523 8.53 2.80 12.83
N GLU A 524 9.51 3.68 12.61
CA GLU A 524 9.25 5.06 12.16
C GLU A 524 9.47 5.25 10.65
N THR A 525 10.10 4.28 9.96
CA THR A 525 10.53 4.46 8.55
C THR A 525 10.13 3.32 7.61
N ALA A 526 9.24 2.42 8.02
CA ALA A 526 8.95 1.17 7.32
C ALA A 526 7.54 1.10 6.73
N SER A 527 7.35 0.25 5.72
CA SER A 527 6.04 -0.06 5.15
C SER A 527 5.21 -0.86 6.16
N SER A 528 3.88 -0.77 6.09
CA SER A 528 2.98 -1.42 7.06
C SER A 528 2.25 -2.62 6.44
N ALA A 529 2.21 -3.73 7.18
CA ALA A 529 1.42 -4.93 6.86
C ALA A 529 0.00 -4.88 7.47
N GLY A 530 -0.41 -3.72 7.98
CA GLY A 530 -1.70 -3.49 8.61
C GLY A 530 -1.62 -3.24 10.12
N PHE A 531 -2.79 -3.04 10.74
CA PHE A 531 -2.92 -2.78 12.17
C PHE A 531 -4.06 -3.59 12.80
N GLN A 532 -4.01 -3.71 14.12
CA GLN A 532 -5.05 -4.29 14.95
C GLN A 532 -5.40 -3.36 16.10
N GLN A 533 -6.69 -3.21 16.38
CA GLN A 533 -7.17 -2.48 17.55
C GLN A 533 -7.03 -3.36 18.79
N ILE A 534 -6.39 -2.82 19.82
CA ILE A 534 -6.16 -3.46 21.10
C ILE A 534 -7.08 -2.82 22.12
N GLY A 535 -7.84 -3.63 22.86
CA GLY A 535 -8.70 -3.14 23.92
C GLY A 535 -7.90 -2.51 25.07
N GLU A 536 -8.59 -1.80 25.96
CA GLU A 536 -7.99 -1.17 27.14
C GLU A 536 -7.05 -2.11 27.90
N LEU A 537 -5.93 -1.56 28.38
CA LEU A 537 -4.93 -2.28 29.17
C LEU A 537 -4.78 -1.59 30.54
N GLU A 538 -5.12 -2.31 31.60
CA GLU A 538 -5.15 -1.76 32.96
C GLU A 538 -3.73 -1.48 33.48
N ALA A 539 -3.61 -0.59 34.46
CA ALA A 539 -2.34 -0.31 35.13
C ALA A 539 -1.67 -1.60 35.65
N GLY A 540 -0.43 -1.86 35.24
CA GLY A 540 0.34 -3.06 35.61
C GLY A 540 -0.07 -4.34 34.88
N GLU A 541 -1.03 -4.31 33.95
CA GLU A 541 -1.51 -5.50 33.23
C GLU A 541 -0.50 -5.95 32.17
N SER A 542 -0.28 -7.27 32.11
CA SER A 542 0.39 -7.92 30.97
C SER A 542 -0.59 -8.87 30.28
N ARG A 543 -0.67 -8.78 28.95
CA ARG A 543 -1.62 -9.53 28.13
C ARG A 543 -0.92 -10.11 26.89
N VAL A 544 -1.40 -11.25 26.41
CA VAL A 544 -0.99 -11.81 25.12
C VAL A 544 -2.10 -11.55 24.11
N GLU A 545 -1.76 -10.86 23.03
CA GLU A 545 -2.66 -10.52 21.93
C GLU A 545 -2.31 -11.35 20.69
N GLN A 546 -3.33 -11.85 20.01
CA GLN A 546 -3.14 -12.55 18.73
C GLN A 546 -3.22 -11.55 17.59
N VAL A 547 -2.10 -11.36 16.90
CA VAL A 547 -1.96 -10.36 15.83
C VAL A 547 -1.76 -11.08 14.51
N SER A 548 -2.65 -10.83 13.53
CA SER A 548 -2.58 -11.47 12.21
C SER A 548 -2.35 -10.47 11.09
N PHE A 549 -1.51 -10.82 10.13
CA PHE A 549 -1.22 -10.02 8.95
C PHE A 549 -0.89 -10.89 7.73
N GLU A 550 -1.05 -10.34 6.55
CA GLU A 550 -0.65 -10.96 5.29
C GLU A 550 0.80 -10.60 4.96
N VAL A 551 1.60 -11.59 4.59
CA VAL A 551 3.00 -11.40 4.21
C VAL A 551 3.04 -10.62 2.89
N PRO A 552 3.74 -9.48 2.83
CA PRO A 552 3.79 -8.62 1.65
C PRO A 552 4.43 -9.33 0.46
N GLU A 553 4.12 -8.84 -0.74
CA GLU A 553 4.67 -9.34 -2.01
C GLU A 553 6.14 -8.94 -2.21
N LEU A 554 7.02 -9.55 -1.41
CA LEU A 554 8.47 -9.34 -1.41
C LEU A 554 9.22 -10.67 -1.61
N SER A 555 10.54 -10.60 -1.80
CA SER A 555 11.42 -11.77 -1.85
C SER A 555 12.74 -11.52 -1.12
N GLY A 556 13.34 -12.59 -0.60
CA GLY A 556 14.58 -12.52 0.18
C GLY A 556 14.35 -12.31 1.67
N ASP A 557 15.34 -11.75 2.37
CA ASP A 557 15.24 -11.45 3.80
C ASP A 557 14.15 -10.40 4.03
N ILE A 558 13.25 -10.70 4.96
CA ILE A 558 12.22 -9.79 5.43
C ILE A 558 12.31 -9.61 6.94
N TYR A 559 12.14 -8.37 7.36
CA TYR A 559 12.19 -7.95 8.74
C TYR A 559 10.84 -7.38 9.12
N PHE A 560 10.31 -7.77 10.28
CA PHE A 560 9.08 -7.23 10.85
C PHE A 560 9.35 -6.57 12.19
N VAL A 561 8.67 -5.47 12.45
CA VAL A 561 8.64 -4.82 13.76
C VAL A 561 7.20 -4.48 14.09
N LEU A 562 6.77 -4.72 15.32
CA LEU A 562 5.46 -4.31 15.79
C LEU A 562 5.60 -3.04 16.61
N MET A 563 4.64 -2.13 16.48
CA MET A 563 4.56 -0.93 17.30
C MET A 563 3.25 -0.93 18.07
N ILE A 564 3.33 -0.94 19.40
CA ILE A 564 2.18 -0.72 20.28
C ILE A 564 1.89 0.78 20.37
N ASP A 565 0.63 1.13 20.62
CA ASP A 565 0.12 2.49 20.50
C ASP A 565 0.62 3.24 19.25
N SER A 566 0.55 2.57 18.10
CA SER A 566 0.98 3.15 16.82
C SER A 566 0.16 4.40 16.43
N GLY A 567 -0.97 4.65 17.11
CA GLY A 567 -1.78 5.85 16.95
C GLY A 567 -1.39 7.01 17.88
N ARG A 568 -0.40 6.79 18.78
CA ARG A 568 0.01 7.71 19.85
C ARG A 568 -1.17 8.28 20.63
N SER A 569 -2.14 7.41 20.89
CA SER A 569 -3.42 7.72 21.52
C SER A 569 -3.34 7.62 23.04
N VAL A 570 -2.37 6.87 23.54
CA VAL A 570 -2.05 6.71 24.95
C VAL A 570 -0.90 7.67 25.28
N GLU A 571 -1.00 8.37 26.41
CA GLU A 571 0.09 9.24 26.84
C GLU A 571 1.07 8.43 27.68
N GLU A 572 2.32 8.37 27.21
CA GLU A 572 3.40 7.63 27.85
C GLU A 572 4.56 8.58 28.19
N SER A 573 5.34 8.26 29.22
CA SER A 573 6.56 9.04 29.53
C SER A 573 7.70 8.70 28.58
N ASP A 574 7.71 7.48 28.04
CA ASP A 574 8.68 6.99 27.08
C ASP A 574 7.98 6.42 25.84
N GLU A 575 7.66 7.29 24.87
CA GLU A 575 7.06 6.89 23.58
C GLU A 575 8.04 6.10 22.69
N THR A 576 9.32 5.97 23.09
CA THR A 576 10.36 5.33 22.26
C THR A 576 10.44 3.82 22.46
N ASN A 577 9.79 3.29 23.50
CA ASN A 577 9.80 1.86 23.84
C ASN A 577 8.63 1.07 23.22
N ASN A 578 7.83 1.73 22.38
CA ASN A 578 6.64 1.15 21.77
C ASN A 578 6.95 0.15 20.65
N CYS A 579 8.20 0.11 20.18
CA CYS A 579 8.67 -0.83 19.19
C CYS A 579 9.06 -2.18 19.81
N SER A 580 8.69 -3.27 19.13
CA SER A 580 9.21 -4.58 19.42
C SER A 580 10.66 -4.76 18.96
N ASP A 581 11.29 -5.84 19.43
CA ASP A 581 12.46 -6.37 18.75
C ASP A 581 12.14 -6.73 17.29
N VAL A 582 13.16 -6.66 16.43
CA VAL A 582 13.05 -7.04 15.03
C VAL A 582 12.87 -8.56 14.92
N LEU A 583 11.77 -8.97 14.32
CA LEU A 583 11.57 -10.32 13.82
C LEU A 583 12.19 -10.42 12.43
N SER A 584 12.83 -11.54 12.12
CA SER A 584 13.36 -11.80 10.78
C SER A 584 12.86 -13.15 10.27
N SER A 585 12.65 -13.23 8.97
CA SER A 585 12.32 -14.46 8.25
C SER A 585 12.84 -14.32 6.82
N GLN A 586 12.78 -15.40 6.05
CA GLN A 586 13.05 -15.36 4.62
C GLN A 586 11.77 -15.63 3.85
N ILE A 587 11.46 -14.75 2.89
CA ILE A 587 10.48 -15.06 1.85
C ILE A 587 11.18 -15.84 0.77
N TYR A 588 10.90 -17.14 0.71
CA TYR A 588 11.40 -17.96 -0.38
C TYR A 588 10.65 -17.64 -1.67
N ALA A 589 11.42 -17.26 -2.69
CA ALA A 589 10.94 -17.09 -4.06
C ALA A 589 10.66 -18.43 -4.77
N PHE A 590 11.17 -19.54 -4.22
CA PHE A 590 11.12 -20.87 -4.81
C PHE A 590 10.99 -21.92 -3.69
N SER A 591 10.32 -23.04 -3.97
CA SER A 591 10.02 -24.12 -3.01
C SER A 591 11.26 -24.83 -2.45
N GLY A 592 12.46 -24.50 -2.92
CA GLY A 592 13.75 -25.04 -2.46
C GLY A 592 14.90 -24.73 -3.43
N GLY A 593 16.11 -25.15 -3.04
CA GLY A 593 17.33 -25.07 -3.87
C GLY A 593 18.08 -23.74 -3.82
N SER A 594 19.33 -23.74 -4.30
CA SER A 594 20.22 -22.57 -4.33
C SER A 594 20.45 -21.99 -5.75
N GLY A 595 19.83 -22.61 -6.76
CA GLY A 595 19.97 -22.20 -8.16
C GLY A 595 21.31 -22.60 -8.79
N THR A 596 22.06 -23.51 -8.17
CA THR A 596 23.28 -24.09 -8.73
C THR A 596 22.96 -25.35 -9.53
N PRO A 597 23.82 -25.80 -10.47
CA PRO A 597 23.57 -27.04 -11.21
C PRO A 597 23.41 -28.28 -10.32
N GLU A 598 24.12 -28.33 -9.18
CA GLU A 598 24.04 -29.42 -8.21
C GLU A 598 22.82 -29.31 -7.27
N ASP A 599 22.26 -28.11 -7.14
CA ASP A 599 21.14 -27.78 -6.25
C ASP A 599 20.25 -26.69 -6.88
N PRO A 600 19.45 -27.06 -7.91
CA PRO A 600 18.63 -26.13 -8.67
C PRO A 600 17.46 -25.60 -7.85
N PHE A 601 16.96 -24.39 -8.18
CA PHE A 601 15.73 -23.87 -7.59
C PHE A 601 14.52 -24.73 -7.95
N TRP A 602 13.66 -25.01 -6.98
CA TRP A 602 12.45 -25.82 -7.14
C TRP A 602 11.27 -24.94 -7.50
N ILE A 603 10.58 -25.27 -8.60
CA ILE A 603 9.35 -24.60 -9.00
C ILE A 603 8.22 -25.64 -8.90
N SER A 604 7.32 -25.44 -7.93
CA SER A 604 6.18 -26.31 -7.65
C SER A 604 4.84 -25.69 -8.06
N ASP A 605 4.79 -24.36 -8.24
CA ASP A 605 3.57 -23.65 -8.62
C ASP A 605 3.79 -22.53 -9.66
N LYS A 606 2.69 -21.92 -10.09
CA LYS A 606 2.71 -20.87 -11.12
C LYS A 606 3.33 -19.56 -10.65
N SER A 607 3.21 -19.21 -9.37
CA SER A 607 3.69 -17.94 -8.83
C SER A 607 5.22 -17.90 -8.85
N GLU A 608 5.86 -19.01 -8.50
CA GLU A 608 7.31 -19.18 -8.57
C GLU A 608 7.85 -19.08 -10.01
N LEU A 609 7.10 -19.60 -10.99
CA LEU A 609 7.44 -19.49 -12.42
C LEU A 609 7.32 -18.04 -12.93
N ILE A 610 6.30 -17.31 -12.50
CA ILE A 610 6.10 -15.89 -12.84
C ILE A 610 7.21 -15.05 -12.21
N TYR A 611 7.55 -15.32 -10.94
CA TYR A 611 8.65 -14.64 -10.25
C TYR A 611 9.98 -14.80 -10.99
N LEU A 612 10.30 -16.00 -11.50
CA LEU A 612 11.45 -16.19 -12.39
C LEU A 612 11.37 -15.24 -13.60
N GLY A 613 10.21 -15.18 -14.25
CA GLY A 613 9.95 -14.30 -15.38
C GLY A 613 10.27 -12.82 -15.13
N GLU A 614 9.92 -12.33 -13.94
CA GLU A 614 10.09 -10.93 -13.54
C GLU A 614 11.52 -10.56 -13.09
N ASN A 615 12.41 -11.55 -12.93
CA ASN A 615 13.74 -11.35 -12.34
C ASN A 615 14.89 -11.78 -13.28
N PRO A 616 15.28 -10.92 -14.25
CA PRO A 616 16.34 -11.20 -15.23
C PRO A 616 17.71 -11.59 -14.66
N SER A 617 18.03 -11.16 -13.44
CA SER A 617 19.29 -11.49 -12.77
C SER A 617 19.43 -12.99 -12.47
N LEU A 618 18.32 -13.72 -12.48
CA LEU A 618 18.26 -15.15 -12.18
C LEU A 618 18.38 -16.03 -13.45
N TYR A 619 18.33 -15.44 -14.65
CA TYR A 619 18.36 -16.18 -15.92
C TYR A 619 19.64 -16.97 -16.21
N ASN A 620 20.65 -16.91 -15.35
CA ASN A 620 21.87 -17.70 -15.41
C ASN A 620 21.91 -18.87 -14.40
N LYS A 621 20.80 -19.14 -13.70
CA LYS A 621 20.68 -20.17 -12.65
C LYS A 621 20.07 -21.47 -13.16
N SER A 622 20.07 -22.50 -12.31
CA SER A 622 19.47 -23.80 -12.60
C SER A 622 18.14 -23.96 -11.86
N TYR A 623 17.13 -24.51 -12.56
CA TYR A 623 15.76 -24.71 -12.09
C TYR A 623 15.30 -26.14 -12.36
N ILE A 624 14.45 -26.66 -11.48
CA ILE A 624 13.77 -27.92 -11.66
C ILE A 624 12.28 -27.80 -11.31
N LEU A 625 11.40 -28.30 -12.19
CA LEU A 625 9.99 -28.43 -11.82
C LEU A 625 9.80 -29.63 -10.88
N THR A 626 9.15 -29.42 -9.74
CA THR A 626 8.81 -30.52 -8.83
C THR A 626 7.43 -31.09 -9.11
N ASP A 627 6.53 -30.29 -9.69
CA ASP A 627 5.13 -30.63 -9.92
C ASP A 627 4.67 -30.20 -11.32
N ASP A 628 3.53 -30.73 -11.76
CA ASP A 628 2.83 -30.22 -12.94
C ASP A 628 2.18 -28.88 -12.58
N ILE A 629 2.36 -27.88 -13.44
CA ILE A 629 1.90 -26.50 -13.20
C ILE A 629 0.73 -26.20 -14.12
N ASP A 630 -0.42 -25.89 -13.51
CA ASP A 630 -1.59 -25.33 -14.20
C ASP A 630 -1.59 -23.81 -14.04
N MET A 631 -1.43 -23.10 -15.14
CA MET A 631 -1.42 -21.64 -15.15
C MET A 631 -2.83 -21.03 -15.09
N GLY A 632 -3.90 -21.84 -14.99
CA GLY A 632 -5.24 -21.36 -14.69
C GLY A 632 -5.85 -20.40 -15.74
N GLY A 633 -5.28 -20.35 -16.95
CA GLY A 633 -5.67 -19.42 -18.00
C GLY A 633 -4.95 -18.08 -17.95
N GLU A 634 -3.80 -17.98 -17.25
CA GLU A 634 -3.01 -16.74 -17.18
C GLU A 634 -2.76 -16.13 -18.56
N PHE A 635 -2.77 -14.80 -18.61
CA PHE A 635 -2.56 -14.02 -19.82
C PHE A 635 -1.30 -13.16 -19.69
N PHE A 636 -0.36 -13.34 -20.60
CA PHE A 636 0.89 -12.59 -20.67
C PHE A 636 0.92 -11.75 -21.95
N ASP A 637 1.27 -10.48 -21.83
CA ASP A 637 1.43 -9.57 -22.98
C ASP A 637 2.85 -9.63 -23.61
N ASN A 638 3.72 -10.49 -23.05
CA ASN A 638 5.07 -10.79 -23.50
C ASN A 638 5.43 -12.26 -23.17
N SER A 639 6.62 -12.72 -23.56
CA SER A 639 7.14 -14.03 -23.14
C SER A 639 7.26 -14.09 -21.61
N VAL A 640 6.94 -15.23 -21.01
CA VAL A 640 6.94 -15.39 -19.54
C VAL A 640 8.36 -15.22 -18.99
N ILE A 641 9.33 -15.86 -19.62
CA ILE A 641 10.75 -15.79 -19.25
C ILE A 641 11.53 -15.15 -20.40
N SER A 642 12.51 -14.32 -20.09
CA SER A 642 13.34 -13.63 -21.08
C SER A 642 12.49 -12.82 -22.09
N PRO A 643 11.62 -11.89 -21.61
CA PRO A 643 10.83 -11.04 -22.49
C PRO A 643 11.73 -10.13 -23.32
N ASN A 644 11.31 -9.83 -24.55
CA ASN A 644 11.98 -8.85 -25.39
C ASN A 644 11.32 -7.48 -25.26
N ASP A 645 12.13 -6.42 -25.38
CA ASP A 645 11.61 -5.06 -25.41
C ASP A 645 10.68 -4.85 -26.62
N PRO A 646 9.57 -4.11 -26.46
CA PRO A 646 8.68 -3.78 -27.57
C PRO A 646 9.39 -3.03 -28.70
N MET A 647 9.01 -3.32 -29.94
CA MET A 647 9.39 -2.60 -31.15
C MET A 647 10.89 -2.62 -31.51
N GLN A 648 11.69 -3.50 -30.90
CA GLN A 648 13.11 -3.67 -31.24
C GLN A 648 13.33 -4.71 -32.33
N SER A 649 14.12 -4.38 -33.36
CA SER A 649 14.38 -5.26 -34.52
C SER A 649 15.30 -6.46 -34.22
N SER A 650 15.99 -6.44 -33.09
CA SER A 650 16.85 -7.51 -32.57
C SER A 650 16.49 -7.77 -31.12
N PHE A 651 16.92 -8.91 -30.57
CA PHE A 651 16.68 -9.20 -29.16
C PHE A 651 17.53 -8.26 -28.29
N THR A 652 16.89 -7.49 -27.41
CA THR A 652 17.55 -6.51 -26.52
C THR A 652 17.35 -6.81 -25.04
N GLY A 653 16.42 -7.71 -24.70
CA GLY A 653 16.20 -8.18 -23.34
C GLY A 653 17.37 -9.02 -22.79
N ALA A 654 17.28 -9.41 -21.52
CA ALA A 654 18.19 -10.38 -20.93
C ALA A 654 17.84 -11.79 -21.45
N LYS A 655 18.80 -12.45 -22.10
CA LYS A 655 18.62 -13.82 -22.61
C LYS A 655 18.78 -14.85 -21.49
N PHE A 656 18.02 -15.94 -21.58
CA PHE A 656 18.19 -17.08 -20.67
C PHE A 656 19.51 -17.83 -20.98
N THR A 657 20.36 -17.99 -19.97
CA THR A 657 21.69 -18.66 -20.07
C THR A 657 21.84 -19.82 -19.08
N GLY A 658 20.83 -20.03 -18.22
CA GLY A 658 20.80 -21.05 -17.20
C GLY A 658 20.26 -22.40 -17.70
N THR A 659 19.83 -23.24 -16.77
CA THR A 659 19.22 -24.55 -17.07
C THR A 659 17.82 -24.62 -16.49
N PHE A 660 16.83 -24.94 -17.32
CA PHE A 660 15.46 -25.18 -16.90
C PHE A 660 15.09 -26.65 -17.14
N ASP A 661 15.09 -27.46 -16.09
CA ASP A 661 14.73 -28.88 -16.17
C ASP A 661 13.27 -29.08 -15.76
N GLY A 662 12.41 -29.39 -16.71
CA GLY A 662 11.03 -29.74 -16.44
C GLY A 662 10.87 -31.06 -15.69
N ALA A 663 11.91 -31.88 -15.53
CA ALA A 663 11.86 -33.19 -14.85
C ALA A 663 10.77 -34.16 -15.37
N GLY A 664 10.27 -33.94 -16.59
CA GLY A 664 9.16 -34.66 -17.20
C GLY A 664 7.77 -34.13 -16.83
N ARG A 665 7.68 -32.96 -16.17
CA ARG A 665 6.43 -32.31 -15.75
C ARG A 665 5.78 -31.52 -16.87
N VAL A 666 4.49 -31.26 -16.68
CA VAL A 666 3.64 -30.53 -17.62
C VAL A 666 3.36 -29.12 -17.12
N LEU A 667 3.61 -28.12 -17.97
CA LEU A 667 3.10 -26.76 -17.83
C LEU A 667 1.90 -26.58 -18.76
N ARG A 668 0.75 -26.12 -18.24
CA ARG A 668 -0.47 -26.03 -19.05
C ARG A 668 -1.30 -24.77 -18.84
N ASN A 669 -2.21 -24.52 -19.79
CA ASN A 669 -3.31 -23.56 -19.67
C ASN A 669 -2.85 -22.09 -19.49
N PHE A 670 -2.08 -21.57 -20.45
CA PHE A 670 -1.63 -20.18 -20.47
C PHE A 670 -1.70 -19.55 -21.87
N THR A 671 -1.86 -18.23 -21.92
CA THR A 671 -1.88 -17.44 -23.14
C THR A 671 -0.75 -16.42 -23.15
N ILE A 672 0.07 -16.42 -24.19
CA ILE A 672 1.05 -15.37 -24.50
C ILE A 672 0.53 -14.62 -25.73
N ASN A 673 0.17 -13.37 -25.55
CA ASN A 673 -0.23 -12.48 -26.64
C ASN A 673 0.76 -11.31 -26.69
N ALA A 674 1.81 -11.46 -27.49
CA ALA A 674 2.91 -10.50 -27.58
C ALA A 674 2.86 -9.70 -28.90
N PRO A 675 1.91 -8.75 -29.06
CA PRO A 675 1.69 -8.06 -30.33
C PRO A 675 2.82 -7.10 -30.72
N TYR A 676 3.69 -6.70 -29.79
CA TYR A 676 4.70 -5.66 -30.01
C TYR A 676 6.15 -6.13 -29.88
N THR A 677 6.41 -7.39 -29.58
CA THR A 677 7.78 -7.93 -29.45
C THR A 677 8.20 -8.62 -30.74
N ASN A 678 9.45 -9.07 -30.88
CA ASN A 678 9.90 -9.80 -32.08
C ASN A 678 10.11 -11.30 -31.87
N TYR A 679 10.14 -11.73 -30.62
CA TYR A 679 10.45 -13.09 -30.19
C TYR A 679 9.45 -13.46 -29.10
N ALA A 680 8.69 -14.52 -29.33
CA ALA A 680 7.67 -14.97 -28.40
C ALA A 680 7.69 -16.49 -28.21
N GLY A 681 7.53 -16.89 -26.96
CA GLY A 681 7.32 -18.25 -26.50
C GLY A 681 7.30 -18.23 -24.97
N LEU A 682 7.23 -19.39 -24.32
CA LEU A 682 7.44 -19.46 -22.87
C LEU A 682 8.74 -18.70 -22.48
N PHE A 683 9.77 -18.84 -23.31
CA PHE A 683 11.00 -18.08 -23.30
C PHE A 683 11.07 -17.16 -24.54
N GLY A 684 11.40 -15.88 -24.37
CA GLY A 684 11.63 -15.00 -25.52
C GLY A 684 12.93 -15.35 -26.23
N ALA A 685 14.04 -15.53 -25.49
CA ALA A 685 15.28 -16.06 -26.05
C ALA A 685 16.08 -16.94 -25.07
N VAL A 686 16.67 -18.00 -25.64
CA VAL A 686 17.64 -18.88 -24.96
C VAL A 686 18.99 -18.71 -25.65
N ALA A 687 19.97 -18.14 -24.94
CA ALA A 687 21.31 -17.87 -25.47
C ALA A 687 22.19 -19.13 -25.50
N GLU A 688 23.36 -19.02 -26.14
CA GLU A 688 24.44 -19.99 -26.00
C GLU A 688 24.76 -20.26 -24.51
N GLY A 689 24.81 -21.54 -24.14
CA GLY A 689 24.97 -21.99 -22.75
C GLY A 689 23.64 -22.22 -22.01
N GLY A 690 22.54 -21.65 -22.47
CA GLY A 690 21.20 -21.90 -21.95
C GLY A 690 20.63 -23.25 -22.41
N GLU A 691 19.91 -23.93 -21.53
CA GLU A 691 19.27 -25.21 -21.79
C GLU A 691 17.86 -25.28 -21.19
N ILE A 692 16.88 -25.68 -21.99
CA ILE A 692 15.56 -26.14 -21.53
C ILE A 692 15.50 -27.63 -21.77
N LYS A 693 15.15 -28.42 -20.76
CA LYS A 693 15.06 -29.88 -20.92
C LYS A 693 13.90 -30.53 -20.20
N ASN A 694 13.44 -31.68 -20.69
CA ASN A 694 12.44 -32.53 -20.03
C ASN A 694 11.14 -31.80 -19.65
N LEU A 695 10.75 -30.77 -20.41
CA LEU A 695 9.55 -29.97 -20.13
C LEU A 695 8.46 -30.24 -21.17
N HIS A 696 7.21 -30.34 -20.70
CA HIS A 696 6.06 -30.61 -21.57
C HIS A 696 5.04 -29.48 -21.48
N ILE A 697 4.60 -28.94 -22.62
CA ILE A 697 3.59 -27.88 -22.69
C ILE A 697 2.28 -28.45 -23.23
N SER A 698 1.15 -28.09 -22.64
CA SER A 698 -0.17 -28.38 -23.21
C SER A 698 -1.18 -27.26 -22.99
N GLU A 699 -2.18 -27.13 -23.86
CA GLU A 699 -3.24 -26.11 -23.70
C GLU A 699 -2.66 -24.68 -23.64
N ALA A 700 -1.60 -24.43 -24.41
CA ALA A 700 -0.96 -23.12 -24.51
C ALA A 700 -1.39 -22.39 -25.78
N GLU A 701 -1.51 -21.07 -25.70
CA GLU A 701 -1.77 -20.21 -26.84
C GLU A 701 -0.69 -19.13 -26.96
N VAL A 702 0.09 -19.15 -28.04
CA VAL A 702 1.12 -18.15 -28.33
C VAL A 702 0.71 -17.36 -29.57
N ARG A 703 0.41 -16.07 -29.41
CA ARG A 703 -0.02 -15.16 -30.47
C ARG A 703 0.94 -13.99 -30.62
N ILE A 704 1.33 -13.71 -31.86
CA ILE A 704 2.11 -12.53 -32.22
C ILE A 704 1.53 -11.81 -33.44
N SER A 705 1.32 -10.49 -33.33
CA SER A 705 0.76 -9.69 -34.44
C SER A 705 1.77 -8.75 -35.12
N ARG A 706 2.90 -8.37 -34.50
CA ARG A 706 3.94 -7.56 -35.17
C ARG A 706 5.37 -8.08 -35.02
N ALA A 707 5.52 -9.32 -34.53
CA ALA A 707 6.79 -10.00 -34.27
C ALA A 707 7.33 -10.78 -35.48
N ASN A 708 8.55 -11.30 -35.39
CA ASN A 708 9.16 -12.15 -36.43
C ASN A 708 9.20 -13.64 -36.07
N TYR A 709 9.34 -14.03 -34.80
CA TYR A 709 9.58 -15.43 -34.41
C TYR A 709 8.69 -15.87 -33.24
N ALA A 710 7.86 -16.89 -33.45
CA ALA A 710 7.05 -17.52 -32.39
C ALA A 710 7.36 -19.02 -32.27
N GLY A 711 7.63 -19.45 -31.04
CA GLY A 711 7.70 -20.86 -30.65
C GLY A 711 6.84 -21.13 -29.43
N GLY A 712 6.41 -22.37 -29.23
CA GLY A 712 5.77 -22.74 -27.96
C GLY A 712 6.71 -22.61 -26.77
N PHE A 713 7.98 -23.01 -26.94
CA PHE A 713 9.02 -22.89 -25.92
C PHE A 713 9.86 -21.64 -26.08
N ALA A 714 10.41 -21.38 -27.28
CA ALA A 714 11.33 -20.26 -27.48
C ALA A 714 11.01 -19.44 -28.73
N GLY A 715 11.05 -18.10 -28.62
CA GLY A 715 11.07 -17.22 -29.79
C GLY A 715 12.38 -17.37 -30.57
N LEU A 716 13.51 -17.14 -29.90
CA LEU A 716 14.88 -17.32 -30.42
C LEU A 716 15.63 -18.39 -29.61
N LEU A 717 16.27 -19.33 -30.31
CA LEU A 717 17.10 -20.36 -29.72
C LEU A 717 18.53 -20.32 -30.28
N GLU A 718 19.48 -19.97 -29.44
CA GLU A 718 20.94 -20.07 -29.68
C GLU A 718 21.60 -21.11 -28.76
N GLY A 719 20.87 -21.59 -27.74
CA GLY A 719 21.24 -22.67 -26.82
C GLY A 719 20.51 -23.98 -27.14
N LYS A 720 20.04 -24.71 -26.12
CA LYS A 720 19.48 -26.06 -26.30
C LYS A 720 18.04 -26.20 -25.82
N ILE A 721 17.23 -26.94 -26.59
CA ILE A 721 15.95 -27.49 -26.14
C ILE A 721 16.00 -28.99 -26.36
N THR A 722 15.99 -29.76 -25.27
CA THR A 722 16.19 -31.22 -25.31
C THR A 722 15.11 -31.97 -24.55
N GLY A 723 14.58 -33.07 -25.09
CA GLY A 723 13.62 -33.85 -24.30
C GLY A 723 12.28 -33.12 -24.05
N CYS A 724 11.84 -32.23 -24.95
CA CYS A 724 10.65 -31.40 -24.74
C CYS A 724 9.48 -31.77 -25.65
N SER A 725 8.25 -31.54 -25.18
CA SER A 725 7.06 -31.79 -25.99
C SER A 725 5.99 -30.71 -25.89
N ILE A 726 5.25 -30.49 -26.97
CA ILE A 726 4.07 -29.61 -26.98
C ILE A 726 2.88 -30.31 -27.64
N LYS A 727 1.69 -30.14 -27.06
CA LYS A 727 0.43 -30.69 -27.58
C LYS A 727 -0.78 -29.80 -27.27
N ASN A 728 -1.90 -30.02 -27.96
CA ASN A 728 -3.17 -29.31 -27.71
C ASN A 728 -2.99 -27.79 -27.58
N SER A 729 -2.12 -27.21 -28.39
CA SER A 729 -1.69 -25.82 -28.26
C SER A 729 -1.75 -25.13 -29.62
N THR A 730 -1.73 -23.79 -29.59
CA THR A 730 -1.77 -22.91 -30.76
C THR A 730 -0.53 -22.02 -30.78
N VAL A 731 0.14 -21.94 -31.94
CA VAL A 731 1.19 -20.94 -32.20
C VAL A 731 0.79 -20.14 -33.44
N ASP A 732 0.36 -18.91 -33.22
CA ASP A 732 -0.17 -18.02 -34.25
C ASP A 732 0.76 -16.81 -34.47
N ALA A 733 1.33 -16.77 -35.67
CA ALA A 733 2.14 -15.69 -36.17
C ALA A 733 1.56 -15.10 -37.48
N GLU A 734 0.33 -14.58 -37.41
CA GLU A 734 -0.32 -13.83 -38.50
C GLU A 734 0.06 -12.34 -38.52
N TYR A 735 0.57 -11.83 -39.66
CA TYR A 735 0.84 -10.42 -40.05
C TYR A 735 2.34 -10.03 -40.22
N ILE A 736 2.81 -10.04 -41.48
CA ILE A 736 4.13 -9.60 -42.01
C ILE A 736 5.41 -10.10 -41.29
N SER A 737 6.19 -10.92 -42.03
CA SER A 737 7.57 -11.38 -41.75
C SER A 737 7.79 -12.46 -40.68
N LYS A 738 7.03 -13.56 -40.71
CA LYS A 738 6.89 -14.44 -39.55
C LYS A 738 7.34 -15.88 -39.73
N TYR A 739 8.08 -16.37 -38.74
CA TYR A 739 8.49 -17.74 -38.52
C TYR A 739 7.71 -18.30 -37.33
N ALA A 740 7.08 -19.45 -37.49
CA ALA A 740 6.40 -20.13 -36.40
C ALA A 740 6.82 -21.60 -36.32
N GLY A 741 7.11 -22.06 -35.10
CA GLY A 741 7.38 -23.47 -34.82
C GLY A 741 6.67 -23.95 -33.57
N GLY A 742 6.38 -25.25 -33.49
CA GLY A 742 5.81 -25.83 -32.27
C GLY A 742 6.76 -25.66 -31.07
N ILE A 743 8.06 -25.86 -31.28
CA ILE A 743 9.08 -25.74 -30.23
C ILE A 743 9.74 -24.36 -30.28
N ALA A 744 10.30 -23.97 -31.43
CA ALA A 744 11.05 -22.72 -31.57
C ALA A 744 10.62 -21.89 -32.78
N GLY A 745 10.61 -20.57 -32.64
CA GLY A 745 10.43 -19.65 -33.77
C GLY A 745 11.62 -19.70 -34.73
N SER A 746 12.83 -19.55 -34.19
CA SER A 746 14.08 -19.77 -34.92
C SER A 746 15.15 -20.39 -34.04
N ALA A 747 15.84 -21.39 -34.56
CA ALA A 747 17.08 -21.94 -34.01
C ALA A 747 18.26 -21.46 -34.86
N ASP A 748 19.14 -20.63 -34.29
CA ASP A 748 20.18 -19.92 -35.02
C ASP A 748 21.54 -20.04 -34.31
N GLY A 749 22.55 -20.53 -35.04
CA GLY A 749 23.93 -20.64 -34.58
C GLY A 749 24.39 -22.07 -34.31
N SER A 750 25.70 -22.29 -34.25
CA SER A 750 26.30 -23.63 -34.11
C SER A 750 26.10 -24.28 -32.75
N SER A 751 25.66 -23.52 -31.75
CA SER A 751 25.35 -24.00 -30.40
C SER A 751 23.85 -24.29 -30.23
N ALA A 752 23.03 -23.91 -31.23
CA ALA A 752 21.60 -24.12 -31.23
C ALA A 752 21.24 -25.58 -31.53
N GLU A 753 20.55 -26.23 -30.59
CA GLU A 753 20.18 -27.63 -30.67
C GLU A 753 18.70 -27.83 -30.29
N ILE A 754 17.93 -28.45 -31.18
CA ILE A 754 16.61 -29.01 -30.86
C ILE A 754 16.73 -30.52 -30.99
N SER A 755 16.85 -31.22 -29.87
CA SER A 755 17.01 -32.68 -29.85
C SER A 755 15.95 -33.37 -29.03
N ASP A 756 15.56 -34.56 -29.46
CA ASP A 756 14.57 -35.37 -28.75
C ASP A 756 13.32 -34.55 -28.42
N CYS A 757 12.71 -33.91 -29.42
CA CYS A 757 11.55 -33.04 -29.20
C CYS A 757 10.34 -33.48 -30.02
N SER A 758 9.13 -33.19 -29.53
CA SER A 758 7.92 -33.50 -30.29
C SER A 758 6.86 -32.41 -30.25
N SER A 759 6.18 -32.23 -31.38
CA SER A 759 5.03 -31.34 -31.52
C SER A 759 3.89 -32.14 -32.15
N PHE A 760 2.82 -32.41 -31.40
CA PHE A 760 1.74 -33.29 -31.87
C PHE A 760 0.39 -32.92 -31.31
N ALA A 761 -0.69 -33.22 -32.03
CA ALA A 761 -2.05 -32.80 -31.65
C ALA A 761 -2.15 -31.29 -31.41
N MET A 762 -1.37 -30.51 -32.14
CA MET A 762 -1.47 -29.05 -32.16
C MET A 762 -2.76 -28.63 -32.86
N GLU A 763 -3.42 -27.60 -32.35
CA GLU A 763 -4.62 -27.04 -32.99
C GLU A 763 -4.22 -26.31 -34.26
N THR A 764 -3.27 -25.38 -34.16
CA THR A 764 -2.70 -24.71 -35.33
C THR A 764 -1.28 -24.20 -35.08
N ILE A 765 -0.48 -24.15 -36.15
CA ILE A 765 0.78 -23.44 -36.25
C ILE A 765 0.71 -22.59 -37.52
N ILE A 766 0.56 -21.27 -37.35
CA ILE A 766 0.34 -20.33 -38.47
C ILE A 766 1.52 -19.37 -38.58
N ALA A 767 2.04 -19.19 -39.79
CA ALA A 767 3.09 -18.20 -40.07
C ALA A 767 2.86 -17.43 -41.37
N SER A 768 3.31 -16.17 -41.40
CA SER A 768 3.28 -15.37 -42.64
C SER A 768 4.41 -15.70 -43.62
N LEU A 769 5.53 -16.29 -43.19
CA LEU A 769 6.61 -16.73 -44.09
C LEU A 769 6.88 -18.23 -43.95
N TYR A 770 7.40 -18.66 -42.81
CA TYR A 770 7.90 -20.03 -42.63
C TYR A 770 7.25 -20.68 -41.42
N ALA A 771 6.41 -21.69 -41.65
CA ALA A 771 5.84 -22.49 -40.56
C ALA A 771 6.49 -23.86 -40.53
N GLY A 772 6.94 -24.29 -39.36
CA GLY A 772 7.45 -25.64 -39.14
C GLY A 772 6.73 -26.36 -38.02
N GLY A 773 6.57 -27.68 -38.14
CA GLY A 773 6.00 -28.46 -37.05
C GLY A 773 6.83 -28.41 -35.76
N ILE A 774 8.17 -28.36 -35.88
CA ILE A 774 9.11 -28.20 -34.76
C ILE A 774 9.66 -26.79 -34.70
N ALA A 775 10.22 -26.28 -35.81
CA ALA A 775 10.89 -24.98 -35.83
C ALA A 775 10.49 -24.12 -37.04
N GLY A 776 10.25 -22.83 -36.86
CA GLY A 776 10.01 -21.93 -38.00
C GLY A 776 11.23 -21.86 -38.93
N GLU A 777 12.41 -21.71 -38.34
CA GLU A 777 13.70 -21.74 -39.03
C GLU A 777 14.77 -22.52 -38.24
N VAL A 778 15.66 -23.19 -38.95
CA VAL A 778 16.89 -23.80 -38.43
C VAL A 778 18.08 -23.30 -39.28
N SER A 779 19.00 -22.55 -38.69
CA SER A 779 20.02 -21.82 -39.46
C SER A 779 21.40 -21.77 -38.80
N SER A 780 22.41 -21.36 -39.59
CA SER A 780 23.75 -20.97 -39.12
C SER A 780 24.51 -22.04 -38.31
N GLY A 781 24.35 -23.31 -38.70
CA GLY A 781 24.99 -24.44 -38.04
C GLY A 781 24.15 -25.11 -36.94
N ALA A 782 22.90 -24.68 -36.75
CA ALA A 782 21.98 -25.31 -35.81
C ALA A 782 21.63 -26.76 -36.20
N ASP A 783 21.36 -27.59 -35.19
CA ASP A 783 21.03 -29.00 -35.34
C ASP A 783 19.61 -29.30 -34.82
N LEU A 784 18.81 -29.99 -35.65
CA LEU A 784 17.52 -30.56 -35.26
C LEU A 784 17.59 -32.09 -35.40
N THR A 785 17.51 -32.81 -34.29
CA THR A 785 17.72 -34.26 -34.29
C THR A 785 16.75 -35.05 -33.42
N LEU A 786 16.40 -36.27 -33.83
CA LEU A 786 15.53 -37.16 -33.04
C LEU A 786 14.18 -36.53 -32.69
N CYS A 787 13.65 -35.67 -33.56
CA CYS A 787 12.37 -35.01 -33.35
C CYS A 787 11.24 -35.66 -34.15
N PHE A 788 10.00 -35.46 -33.70
CA PHE A 788 8.85 -35.76 -34.54
C PHE A 788 7.72 -34.74 -34.50
N SER A 789 7.06 -34.56 -35.65
CA SER A 789 5.91 -33.65 -35.77
C SER A 789 4.65 -34.37 -36.26
N ALA A 790 3.51 -34.02 -35.67
CA ALA A 790 2.18 -34.53 -35.99
C ALA A 790 1.10 -33.46 -35.72
N THR A 791 1.20 -32.34 -36.45
CA THR A 791 0.31 -31.16 -36.35
C THR A 791 -0.80 -31.19 -37.40
N ASP A 792 -2.06 -30.98 -37.00
CA ASP A 792 -3.23 -31.03 -37.91
C ASP A 792 -3.40 -29.71 -38.71
N GLY A 793 -3.08 -28.56 -38.10
CA GLY A 793 -3.20 -27.22 -38.71
C GLY A 793 -1.87 -26.51 -38.95
N LEU A 794 -1.00 -27.02 -39.83
CA LEU A 794 0.25 -26.33 -40.19
C LEU A 794 0.03 -25.42 -41.41
N GLU A 795 0.07 -24.10 -41.22
CA GLU A 795 -0.24 -23.13 -42.27
C GLU A 795 0.86 -22.06 -42.43
N ALA A 796 1.28 -21.81 -43.68
CA ALA A 796 2.16 -20.71 -44.00
C ALA A 796 1.76 -20.01 -45.31
N SER A 797 1.96 -18.69 -45.38
CA SER A 797 1.74 -17.96 -46.65
C SER A 797 2.85 -18.18 -47.69
N TYR A 798 4.04 -18.64 -47.28
CA TYR A 798 5.16 -18.90 -48.20
C TYR A 798 5.61 -20.36 -48.18
N TYR A 799 6.18 -20.83 -47.08
CA TYR A 799 6.69 -22.20 -46.96
C TYR A 799 6.26 -22.83 -45.63
N ALA A 800 5.49 -23.92 -45.73
CA ALA A 800 5.16 -24.78 -44.60
C ALA A 800 5.97 -26.07 -44.73
N GLY A 801 6.72 -26.44 -43.70
CA GLY A 801 7.52 -27.66 -43.68
C GLY A 801 7.16 -28.56 -42.48
N PRO A 802 6.96 -29.87 -42.66
CA PRO A 802 6.51 -30.73 -41.57
C PRO A 802 7.40 -30.72 -40.32
N LEU A 803 8.71 -30.56 -40.49
CA LEU A 803 9.66 -30.39 -39.38
C LEU A 803 10.11 -28.94 -39.23
N ALA A 804 10.56 -28.32 -40.32
CA ALA A 804 11.04 -26.94 -40.30
C ALA A 804 10.51 -26.10 -41.46
N GLY A 805 10.12 -24.85 -41.21
CA GLY A 805 9.69 -23.95 -42.28
C GLY A 805 10.84 -23.60 -43.24
N ALA A 806 12.03 -23.32 -42.71
CA ALA A 806 13.27 -23.14 -43.46
C ALA A 806 14.48 -23.80 -42.79
N VAL A 807 15.42 -24.29 -43.60
CA VAL A 807 16.72 -24.83 -43.15
C VAL A 807 17.86 -24.18 -43.92
N ARG A 808 18.80 -23.50 -43.26
CA ARG A 808 19.87 -22.72 -43.91
C ARG A 808 21.24 -22.95 -43.30
N ASN A 809 22.15 -23.59 -44.04
CA ASN A 809 23.48 -23.96 -43.53
C ASN A 809 23.40 -24.73 -42.19
N ALA A 810 22.44 -25.64 -42.07
CA ALA A 810 22.06 -26.33 -40.83
C ALA A 810 21.72 -27.80 -41.11
N GLN A 811 21.48 -28.60 -40.07
CA GLN A 811 21.19 -30.03 -40.22
C GLN A 811 19.84 -30.44 -39.61
N ILE A 812 19.17 -31.37 -40.28
CA ILE A 812 18.09 -32.16 -39.72
C ILE A 812 18.49 -33.63 -39.79
N SER A 813 18.42 -34.38 -38.70
CA SER A 813 18.78 -35.80 -38.69
C SER A 813 17.87 -36.66 -37.85
N SER A 814 17.65 -37.91 -38.26
CA SER A 814 16.90 -38.93 -37.50
C SER A 814 15.51 -38.48 -37.02
N SER A 815 14.84 -37.63 -37.81
CA SER A 815 13.57 -36.99 -37.45
C SER A 815 12.42 -37.41 -38.39
N TYR A 816 11.19 -37.34 -37.89
CA TYR A 816 10.02 -37.94 -38.55
C TYR A 816 8.80 -37.01 -38.54
N TRP A 817 7.91 -37.15 -39.51
CA TRP A 817 6.61 -36.49 -39.45
C TRP A 817 5.49 -37.40 -39.92
N ASP A 818 4.29 -37.13 -39.43
CA ASP A 818 3.11 -37.85 -39.88
C ASP A 818 2.57 -37.29 -41.20
N SER A 819 2.90 -38.00 -42.28
CA SER A 819 2.46 -37.72 -43.65
C SER A 819 0.97 -37.97 -43.93
N SER A 820 0.23 -38.58 -42.99
CA SER A 820 -1.22 -38.78 -43.11
C SER A 820 -2.02 -37.56 -42.67
N ILE A 821 -1.41 -36.67 -41.89
CA ILE A 821 -2.01 -35.41 -41.42
C ILE A 821 -1.31 -34.17 -41.99
N MET A 822 0.00 -34.24 -42.21
CA MET A 822 0.79 -33.11 -42.73
C MET A 822 1.14 -33.31 -44.20
N ALA A 823 0.87 -32.29 -45.01
CA ALA A 823 1.35 -32.25 -46.39
C ALA A 823 2.89 -32.09 -46.41
N PRO A 824 3.60 -32.74 -47.36
CA PRO A 824 5.03 -32.47 -47.55
C PRO A 824 5.24 -31.00 -47.91
N GLY A 825 6.38 -30.43 -47.52
CA GLY A 825 6.70 -29.02 -47.79
C GLY A 825 6.89 -28.75 -49.29
N SER A 826 8.14 -28.73 -49.76
CA SER A 826 8.43 -28.59 -51.19
C SER A 826 8.63 -29.95 -51.87
N ALA A 827 8.52 -29.99 -53.21
CA ALA A 827 8.78 -31.22 -53.97
C ALA A 827 10.27 -31.63 -53.99
N GLU A 828 11.17 -30.67 -53.77
CA GLU A 828 12.62 -30.92 -53.71
C GLU A 828 13.03 -31.41 -52.31
N GLU A 829 12.43 -30.87 -51.25
CA GLU A 829 12.72 -31.23 -49.87
C GLU A 829 11.41 -31.38 -49.08
N PRO A 830 10.86 -32.60 -48.92
CA PRO A 830 9.51 -32.80 -48.39
C PRO A 830 9.38 -32.63 -46.87
N SER A 831 10.51 -32.59 -46.15
CA SER A 831 10.56 -32.45 -44.68
C SER A 831 10.72 -31.00 -44.21
N ALA A 832 11.14 -30.11 -45.11
CA ALA A 832 11.32 -28.69 -44.88
C ALA A 832 10.49 -27.87 -45.89
N GLY A 833 10.11 -26.65 -45.54
CA GLY A 833 9.47 -25.76 -46.50
C GLY A 833 10.48 -25.24 -47.53
N LEU A 834 11.66 -24.83 -47.06
CA LEU A 834 12.82 -24.40 -47.84
C LEU A 834 14.11 -25.00 -47.28
N ALA A 835 15.07 -25.37 -48.13
CA ALA A 835 16.38 -25.84 -47.71
C ALA A 835 17.52 -25.21 -48.55
N GLU A 836 18.50 -24.60 -47.89
CA GLU A 836 19.66 -23.97 -48.50
C GLU A 836 20.94 -24.45 -47.80
N ASN A 837 21.82 -25.16 -48.51
CA ASN A 837 23.01 -25.79 -47.92
C ASN A 837 22.71 -26.64 -46.67
N ALA A 838 21.58 -27.35 -46.68
CA ALA A 838 21.13 -28.17 -45.57
C ALA A 838 21.57 -29.64 -45.73
N GLY A 839 21.86 -30.31 -44.62
CA GLY A 839 21.97 -31.77 -44.58
C GLY A 839 20.75 -32.35 -43.87
N ILE A 840 19.88 -33.01 -44.63
CA ILE A 840 18.58 -33.47 -44.14
C ILE A 840 18.50 -35.00 -44.24
N THR A 841 18.32 -35.64 -43.09
CA THR A 841 18.02 -37.07 -42.93
C THR A 841 16.72 -37.18 -42.12
N ALA A 842 15.59 -36.95 -42.78
CA ALA A 842 14.26 -37.01 -42.17
C ALA A 842 13.30 -37.83 -43.04
N TYR A 843 12.34 -38.53 -42.42
CA TYR A 843 11.50 -39.49 -43.12
C TYR A 843 10.00 -39.33 -42.82
N PRO A 844 9.13 -39.36 -43.85
CA PRO A 844 7.70 -39.43 -43.63
C PRO A 844 7.33 -40.79 -43.07
N ARG A 845 6.28 -40.79 -42.23
CA ARG A 845 5.60 -41.98 -41.73
C ARG A 845 4.11 -41.73 -41.80
N THR A 846 3.30 -42.74 -42.05
CA THR A 846 1.84 -42.63 -41.84
C THR A 846 1.52 -42.64 -40.35
N THR A 847 0.31 -42.25 -39.96
CA THR A 847 -0.13 -42.31 -38.55
C THR A 847 0.11 -43.68 -37.92
N GLU A 848 -0.20 -44.76 -38.62
CA GLU A 848 0.05 -46.13 -38.13
C GLU A 848 1.55 -46.45 -38.03
N GLN A 849 2.35 -45.92 -38.94
CA GLN A 849 3.80 -46.11 -38.89
C GLN A 849 4.45 -45.32 -37.74
N MET A 850 3.98 -44.11 -37.45
CA MET A 850 4.41 -43.31 -36.29
C MET A 850 4.08 -44.01 -34.97
N LYS A 851 3.03 -44.84 -34.95
CA LYS A 851 2.60 -45.61 -33.78
C LYS A 851 3.30 -46.97 -33.65
N THR A 852 4.37 -47.20 -34.41
CA THR A 852 5.09 -48.47 -34.46
C THR A 852 6.61 -48.29 -34.28
N ARG A 853 7.16 -48.81 -33.18
CA ARG A 853 8.56 -48.64 -32.75
C ARG A 853 9.59 -48.99 -33.82
N SER A 854 9.39 -50.08 -34.58
CA SER A 854 10.36 -50.54 -35.59
C SER A 854 10.57 -49.57 -36.76
N ASN A 855 9.75 -48.53 -36.87
CA ASN A 855 9.84 -47.54 -37.95
C ASN A 855 10.78 -46.36 -37.63
N TYR A 856 11.35 -46.35 -36.43
CA TYR A 856 12.31 -45.35 -35.96
C TYR A 856 13.68 -46.01 -35.87
N ALA A 857 14.59 -45.56 -36.73
CA ALA A 857 15.99 -45.99 -36.71
C ALA A 857 16.75 -45.24 -35.61
N ASP A 858 17.55 -45.97 -34.83
CA ASP A 858 18.52 -45.45 -33.85
C ASP A 858 17.93 -44.48 -32.79
N TRP A 859 16.63 -44.58 -32.53
CA TRP A 859 15.96 -43.82 -31.47
C TRP A 859 16.22 -44.42 -30.08
N PRO A 860 16.46 -43.58 -29.03
CA PRO A 860 16.75 -44.02 -27.67
C PRO A 860 15.49 -44.53 -26.94
N TRP A 861 14.94 -45.63 -27.45
CA TRP A 861 13.80 -46.31 -26.88
C TRP A 861 14.11 -46.93 -25.52
N ARG A 862 13.15 -46.85 -24.59
CA ARG A 862 13.25 -47.33 -23.20
C ARG A 862 14.15 -46.47 -22.30
N THR A 863 15.11 -45.72 -22.85
CA THR A 863 15.94 -44.79 -22.06
C THR A 863 15.41 -43.36 -22.07
N LEU A 864 14.69 -42.96 -23.12
CA LEU A 864 14.12 -41.62 -23.26
C LEU A 864 12.71 -41.64 -23.87
N TRP A 865 12.48 -42.48 -24.88
CA TRP A 865 11.18 -42.59 -25.55
C TRP A 865 10.43 -43.87 -25.17
N HIS A 866 9.12 -43.73 -24.93
CA HIS A 866 8.14 -44.80 -24.76
C HIS A 866 7.07 -44.71 -25.84
N LEU A 867 6.51 -45.86 -26.22
CA LEU A 867 5.44 -45.95 -27.21
C LEU A 867 4.37 -46.91 -26.73
N SER A 868 3.26 -46.36 -26.23
CA SER A 868 2.09 -47.16 -25.86
C SER A 868 1.33 -47.60 -27.11
N PRO A 869 0.70 -48.80 -27.11
CA PRO A 869 -0.04 -49.29 -28.28
C PRO A 869 -1.07 -48.28 -28.79
N GLY A 870 -0.98 -47.90 -30.07
CA GLY A 870 -1.93 -47.00 -30.74
C GLY A 870 -1.76 -45.50 -30.46
N ARG A 871 -0.72 -45.11 -29.70
CA ARG A 871 -0.37 -43.70 -29.39
C ARG A 871 0.93 -43.29 -30.11
N TYR A 872 1.12 -41.99 -30.30
CA TYR A 872 2.41 -41.44 -30.73
C TYR A 872 3.49 -41.67 -29.67
N PRO A 873 4.79 -41.59 -30.03
CA PRO A 873 5.86 -41.64 -29.06
C PRO A 873 5.68 -40.53 -28.01
N VAL A 874 5.93 -40.86 -26.75
CA VAL A 874 5.98 -39.91 -25.63
C VAL A 874 7.29 -40.11 -24.89
N GLN A 875 7.76 -39.07 -24.21
CA GLN A 875 8.95 -39.19 -23.39
C GLN A 875 8.64 -39.89 -22.08
N ILE A 876 9.62 -40.63 -21.59
CA ILE A 876 9.59 -41.27 -20.28
C ILE A 876 9.85 -40.14 -19.28
N SER A 877 8.80 -39.64 -18.64
CA SER A 877 8.93 -38.70 -17.52
C SER A 877 9.51 -39.43 -16.30
N ARG A 878 10.22 -38.70 -15.41
CA ARG A 878 10.83 -39.29 -14.19
C ARG A 878 9.78 -39.86 -13.23
N VAL A 879 8.48 -39.61 -13.47
CA VAL A 879 7.35 -39.90 -12.56
C VAL A 879 6.20 -40.67 -13.24
N ASP A 880 6.29 -41.10 -14.50
CA ASP A 880 5.32 -42.03 -15.09
C ASP A 880 5.62 -43.49 -14.73
N ILE A 881 5.70 -43.80 -13.43
CA ILE A 881 5.26 -45.12 -12.94
C ILE A 881 3.79 -44.97 -12.58
N ASN A 882 2.96 -44.72 -13.59
CA ASN A 882 1.52 -44.85 -13.40
C ASN A 882 1.23 -46.34 -13.26
N LEU A 883 0.97 -46.77 -12.02
CA LEU A 883 0.65 -48.13 -11.59
C LEU A 883 -0.71 -48.60 -12.15
N ASP A 884 -0.83 -48.66 -13.47
CA ASP A 884 -1.96 -49.32 -14.13
C ASP A 884 -1.76 -50.84 -14.10
N ASN A 885 -1.91 -51.42 -12.90
CA ASN A 885 -2.21 -52.83 -12.58
C ASN A 885 -1.36 -53.97 -13.19
N TYR A 886 -0.22 -53.70 -13.84
CA TYR A 886 0.73 -54.75 -14.22
C TYR A 886 2.16 -54.19 -14.24
N VAL A 887 2.92 -54.46 -13.17
CA VAL A 887 4.39 -54.29 -13.18
C VAL A 887 4.97 -55.53 -13.83
N ASP A 888 5.63 -55.39 -14.97
CA ASP A 888 6.34 -56.52 -15.59
C ASP A 888 7.83 -56.56 -15.18
N GLY A 889 8.52 -57.63 -15.59
CA GLY A 889 9.92 -57.84 -15.21
C GLY A 889 10.89 -56.77 -15.74
N ASP A 890 10.51 -56.05 -16.80
CA ASP A 890 11.33 -55.01 -17.41
C ASP A 890 11.18 -53.67 -16.67
N ASP A 891 10.01 -53.41 -16.06
CA ASP A 891 9.77 -52.22 -15.21
C ASP A 891 10.59 -52.26 -13.91
N LEU A 892 10.71 -53.44 -13.31
CA LEU A 892 11.53 -53.66 -12.10
C LEU A 892 13.03 -53.45 -12.38
N ILE A 893 13.51 -53.82 -13.58
CA ILE A 893 14.89 -53.56 -14.01
C ILE A 893 15.14 -52.06 -14.22
N HIS A 894 14.11 -51.30 -14.59
CA HIS A 894 14.19 -49.85 -14.76
C HIS A 894 14.25 -49.08 -13.43
N ILE A 895 13.40 -49.45 -12.46
CA ILE A 895 13.45 -48.92 -11.09
C ILE A 895 14.83 -49.20 -10.48
N ALA A 896 15.33 -50.41 -10.71
CA ALA A 896 16.63 -50.85 -10.26
C ALA A 896 17.80 -50.00 -10.75
N TYR A 897 17.83 -49.74 -12.06
CA TYR A 897 18.94 -49.04 -12.70
C TYR A 897 18.98 -47.54 -12.32
N ASN A 898 17.81 -46.93 -12.12
CA ASN A 898 17.70 -45.53 -11.71
C ASN A 898 18.02 -45.29 -10.22
N TRP A 899 17.84 -46.29 -9.37
CA TRP A 899 18.21 -46.20 -7.95
C TRP A 899 19.72 -46.38 -7.74
N LEU A 900 20.34 -47.28 -8.52
CA LEU A 900 21.78 -47.56 -8.50
C LEU A 900 22.67 -46.39 -8.96
N SER A 901 22.13 -45.43 -9.72
CA SER A 901 22.90 -44.29 -10.22
C SER A 901 23.04 -43.14 -9.22
N GLN A 902 22.36 -43.20 -8.06
CA GLN A 902 22.30 -42.07 -7.12
C GLN A 902 23.23 -42.11 -5.90
N THR A 903 23.88 -43.23 -5.56
CA THR A 903 25.18 -43.28 -4.83
C THR A 903 25.52 -44.73 -4.44
N PRO A 904 26.76 -45.24 -4.63
CA PRO A 904 27.07 -46.66 -4.40
C PRO A 904 27.11 -47.13 -2.93
N ALA A 905 27.26 -46.22 -1.97
CA ALA A 905 27.54 -46.59 -0.57
C ALA A 905 26.29 -47.02 0.22
N GLU A 906 25.10 -46.61 -0.23
CA GLU A 906 23.82 -46.90 0.44
C GLU A 906 23.08 -48.08 -0.20
N ALA A 907 23.47 -48.47 -1.41
CA ALA A 907 22.85 -49.56 -2.19
C ALA A 907 23.44 -50.96 -1.89
N ASP A 908 24.54 -51.04 -1.13
CA ASP A 908 25.17 -52.29 -0.68
C ASP A 908 24.51 -52.78 0.61
N PHE A 909 23.30 -53.34 0.49
CA PHE A 909 22.49 -53.77 1.62
C PHE A 909 23.17 -54.88 2.45
N ASN A 910 23.99 -55.71 1.80
CA ASN A 910 24.70 -56.79 2.46
C ASN A 910 26.08 -56.35 3.02
N ARG A 911 26.56 -55.17 2.63
CA ARG A 911 27.82 -54.52 3.04
C ARG A 911 29.08 -55.28 2.65
N ASP A 912 29.09 -55.96 1.50
CA ASP A 912 30.26 -56.70 1.01
C ASP A 912 31.23 -55.86 0.16
N GLY A 913 30.90 -54.59 -0.08
CA GLY A 913 31.68 -53.63 -0.85
C GLY A 913 31.43 -53.71 -2.36
N THR A 914 30.48 -54.53 -2.81
CA THR A 914 30.13 -54.74 -4.22
C THR A 914 28.62 -54.80 -4.40
N VAL A 915 28.04 -53.79 -5.06
CA VAL A 915 26.61 -53.78 -5.35
C VAL A 915 26.29 -54.81 -6.43
N ASP A 916 25.61 -55.90 -6.07
CA ASP A 916 25.30 -57.00 -6.99
C ASP A 916 23.86 -57.51 -6.89
N ILE A 917 23.55 -58.62 -7.59
CA ILE A 917 22.20 -59.17 -7.68
C ILE A 917 21.65 -59.66 -6.32
N THR A 918 22.52 -59.85 -5.34
CA THR A 918 22.20 -60.28 -3.98
C THR A 918 21.62 -59.13 -3.16
N ASP A 919 22.17 -57.92 -3.29
CA ASP A 919 21.60 -56.69 -2.68
C ASP A 919 20.22 -56.39 -3.26
N PHE A 920 20.07 -56.64 -4.56
CA PHE A 920 18.80 -56.57 -5.29
C PHE A 920 17.72 -57.46 -4.69
N SER A 921 18.11 -58.69 -4.39
CA SER A 921 17.23 -59.71 -3.81
C SER A 921 16.83 -59.37 -2.36
N ILE A 922 17.68 -58.67 -1.62
CA ILE A 922 17.43 -58.24 -0.24
C ILE A 922 16.49 -57.03 -0.22
N GLY A 923 16.73 -56.01 -1.06
CA GLY A 923 15.88 -54.82 -1.16
C GLY A 923 14.47 -55.13 -1.66
N ALA A 924 14.34 -55.99 -2.67
CA ALA A 924 13.03 -56.42 -3.19
C ALA A 924 12.22 -57.24 -2.18
N ASN A 925 12.88 -58.12 -1.40
CA ASN A 925 12.20 -58.89 -0.35
C ASN A 925 11.80 -58.02 0.85
N TRP A 926 12.57 -56.98 1.18
CA TRP A 926 12.23 -56.03 2.24
C TRP A 926 10.96 -55.24 1.87
N TRP A 927 10.89 -54.72 0.64
CA TRP A 927 9.71 -54.01 0.10
C TRP A 927 8.45 -54.89 0.01
N LEU A 928 8.57 -56.14 -0.45
CA LEU A 928 7.45 -57.09 -0.51
C LEU A 928 6.98 -57.57 0.87
N SER A 929 7.72 -57.28 1.94
CA SER A 929 7.36 -57.68 3.31
C SER A 929 6.67 -56.58 4.12
N GLU A 930 6.71 -55.33 3.66
CA GLU A 930 6.07 -54.18 4.33
C GLU A 930 4.80 -53.66 3.63
N TYR A 931 4.45 -54.16 2.43
CA TYR A 931 3.21 -53.78 1.71
C TYR A 931 2.44 -54.97 1.13
#